data_AF-B8DMV1-F1
#
_entry.id   AF-B8DMV1-F1
#
_cell.length_a   1.000
_cell.length_b   1.000
_cell.length_c   1.000
_cell.angle_alpha   90.00
_cell.angle_beta   90.00
_cell.angle_gamma   90.00
#
_symmetry.space_group_name_H-M   'P 1'
#
loop_
_entity.id
_entity.type
_entity.pdbx_description
1 polymer ?
#
loop_
_entity_poly.entity_id
_entity_poly.type
_entity_poly.pdbx_seq_one_letter_code
_entity_poly.pdbx_strand_id
1 'polypeptide(L)'
;MHQPSSQPQPRPEPPLAPPLLPPLLFRQACLLAALAGLAALPPRGEPVWAVTAAALLWLGMGARARGAARVAVYALCFCVGLGAAWLREPGPPPPTPAWADTDRPVRFSGTVAECTPTTDGRIRLLLRDVRPETNARQANGAGGPAAPGGSAATASAAASGATPGATPDDSPGALLPATESPAPTEPMEHPALPGLLALSWQSPPLRPAPGTRLTVTAAVAPMRGLANPGGDDSAAFWASRDVRFRAWTTHAKGAPRVQGIPSAGWTFRENLRTAMLRAIALHGAPENGRSDAAAGPDAKNGDATTAAATETPAKKGTGAKLRRKATTEASEAGAPVSGGPRQKPSGQGAAGQEPFGPGAPSAESAAVAAPGHAPEPPTPAGAFLPALVLGDRFHLDSRDLDLVARASLIHAIALSGMHLCAAAALGAAVALLAGRMAPGVYLRIPRRKLALACSLPPALAYVWLGGAPPSLVRAALMLVFWAWLYWRGRPQVLLDGLLWAVCVIVLFDPGAADDLSLQLSACAVAGIALARPLAALLPRRLRELGELGGLGGVGEQDGLAERGGAAIHDGYGGPAATSPAHRMHRRTAHPWRSRLVVYAARTLWVTLCIQLILLLLSARVFGTSSPWFALNLLFLPLIDGVALPLGLAGMAMAPAAPEVAGWLLLVARWPFDLLLVSLRWLDGAGLLGSPQLLRPHPAAMLGLWVLLGAAVLHVSERVSDQTSGGATGQAAGSTRRRAALLLAAGALLMLGPVWPRLAAATDPAVRLAVLDVGQGQSVALDWGAGRMLVDGGGTASRSWDTGRRVVAPALTDNRPPRLDAVVWSHPDRDHLRGLLYVIDAFAVRRVAGNGEPPHGEDGARLTAILRHAGYHEERWHAGQRIPLADGLELEVLHPPLPEAAGPAFDGNDASLVLRLTARDDNNRQDGPNGPNGPDGPNRPDGPDGPDGSNGQGGSNGQDGRGARRGLALIPGDAGDPAIRALLDAGTDLSAEVLVLPHHGGRRKLLPQLLDAVRPSVALASAGYRNRWGFPVADTRAALAARNIPLLVTVESGQIQACWDARGAKGAEKMHDMGGTRVWPGPATVTTARNGDGGDADGGQ
;
A
#
# COMPACT_ATOMS: atom_id res chain seq x y z
N MET A 1 -15.54 -88.55 -4.10
CA MET A 1 -14.38 -87.75 -3.68
C MET A 1 -14.81 -86.29 -3.57
N HIS A 2 -14.57 -85.69 -2.40
CA HIS A 2 -14.96 -84.32 -2.03
C HIS A 2 -14.30 -83.24 -2.91
N GLN A 3 -15.06 -82.20 -3.26
CA GLN A 3 -14.56 -80.81 -3.35
C GLN A 3 -15.61 -79.81 -2.86
N PRO A 4 -15.19 -78.64 -2.31
CA PRO A 4 -15.94 -77.94 -1.27
C PRO A 4 -16.54 -76.58 -1.68
N SER A 5 -17.57 -76.21 -0.93
CA SER A 5 -18.02 -74.85 -0.56
C SER A 5 -18.08 -73.75 -1.63
N SER A 6 -19.31 -73.40 -1.98
CA SER A 6 -19.72 -72.09 -2.51
C SER A 6 -19.31 -70.95 -1.56
N GLN A 7 -18.29 -70.17 -1.94
CA GLN A 7 -18.10 -68.83 -1.37
C GLN A 7 -18.99 -67.82 -2.11
N PRO A 8 -19.74 -66.95 -1.42
CA PRO A 8 -20.42 -65.84 -2.06
C PRO A 8 -19.37 -64.83 -2.55
N GLN A 9 -19.45 -64.44 -3.83
CA GLN A 9 -18.63 -63.34 -4.34
C GLN A 9 -18.86 -62.09 -3.48
N PRO A 10 -17.80 -61.38 -3.04
CA PRO A 10 -17.96 -60.14 -2.31
C PRO A 10 -18.68 -59.14 -3.22
N ARG A 11 -19.77 -58.54 -2.71
CA ARG A 11 -20.40 -57.39 -3.37
C ARG A 11 -19.29 -56.35 -3.62
N PRO A 12 -19.21 -55.74 -4.82
CA PRO A 12 -18.26 -54.66 -5.05
C PRO A 12 -18.50 -53.60 -3.97
N GLU A 13 -17.47 -53.31 -3.18
CA GLU A 13 -17.53 -52.23 -2.20
C GLU A 13 -17.95 -50.95 -2.94
N PRO A 14 -18.91 -50.18 -2.39
CA PRO A 14 -19.19 -48.86 -2.95
C PRO A 14 -17.88 -48.08 -2.99
N PRO A 15 -17.54 -47.41 -4.10
CA PRO A 15 -16.28 -46.68 -4.20
C PRO A 15 -16.17 -45.73 -3.02
N LEU A 16 -15.11 -45.92 -2.21
CA LEU A 16 -14.77 -45.04 -1.09
C LEU A 16 -14.86 -43.59 -1.60
N ALA A 17 -15.71 -42.80 -0.96
CA ALA A 17 -15.79 -41.38 -1.24
C ALA A 17 -14.38 -40.80 -1.11
N PRO A 18 -13.83 -40.14 -2.16
CA PRO A 18 -12.49 -39.60 -2.09
C PRO A 18 -12.39 -38.63 -0.91
N PRO A 19 -11.25 -38.59 -0.20
CA PRO A 19 -11.07 -37.66 0.90
C PRO A 19 -11.32 -36.23 0.42
N LEU A 20 -11.97 -35.41 1.25
CA LEU A 20 -12.33 -34.02 0.92
C LEU A 20 -11.11 -33.16 0.51
N LEU A 21 -9.92 -33.54 0.98
CA LEU A 21 -8.63 -33.07 0.47
C LEU A 21 -7.67 -34.27 0.30
N PRO A 22 -7.09 -34.50 -0.89
CA PRO A 22 -5.99 -35.43 -1.02
C PRO A 22 -4.78 -34.91 -0.21
N PRO A 23 -3.99 -35.80 0.43
CA PRO A 23 -2.75 -35.38 1.07
C PRO A 23 -1.82 -34.71 0.05
N LEU A 24 -1.03 -33.73 0.50
CA LEU A 24 -0.04 -33.08 -0.37
C LEU A 24 0.81 -34.15 -1.05
N LEU A 25 0.84 -34.13 -2.38
CA LEU A 25 1.75 -34.99 -3.14
C LEU A 25 3.17 -34.60 -2.77
N PHE A 26 4.08 -35.57 -2.70
CA PHE A 26 5.49 -35.33 -2.36
C PHE A 26 6.11 -34.20 -3.22
N ARG A 27 5.74 -34.13 -4.50
CA ARG A 27 6.18 -33.06 -5.42
C ARG A 27 5.69 -31.67 -5.02
N GLN A 28 4.46 -31.57 -4.52
CA GLN A 28 3.91 -30.30 -4.01
C GLN A 28 4.64 -29.87 -2.73
N ALA A 29 4.99 -30.82 -1.86
CA ALA A 29 5.76 -30.53 -0.66
C ALA A 29 7.17 -30.05 -0.98
N CYS A 30 7.88 -30.70 -1.92
CA CYS A 30 9.19 -30.25 -2.40
C CYS A 30 9.15 -28.84 -2.99
N LEU A 31 8.12 -28.54 -3.78
CA LEU A 31 7.91 -27.21 -4.33
C LEU A 31 7.71 -26.17 -3.23
N LEU A 32 6.83 -26.44 -2.26
CA LEU A 32 6.59 -25.53 -1.15
C LEU A 32 7.85 -25.37 -0.29
N ALA A 33 8.70 -26.39 -0.20
CA ALA A 33 10.02 -26.29 0.43
C ALA A 33 10.95 -25.34 -0.33
N ALA A 34 11.00 -25.40 -1.65
CA ALA A 34 11.78 -24.49 -2.47
C ALA A 34 11.29 -23.04 -2.34
N LEU A 35 9.98 -22.83 -2.33
CA LEU A 35 9.38 -21.50 -2.08
C LEU A 35 9.69 -21.00 -0.66
N ALA A 36 9.66 -21.88 0.34
CA ALA A 36 10.05 -21.53 1.70
C ALA A 36 11.54 -21.15 1.77
N GLY A 37 12.42 -21.88 1.08
CA GLY A 37 13.84 -21.53 0.97
C GLY A 37 14.07 -20.18 0.32
N LEU A 38 13.32 -19.85 -0.75
CA LEU A 38 13.40 -18.55 -1.40
C LEU A 38 12.99 -17.39 -0.48
N ALA A 39 12.00 -17.62 0.39
CA ALA A 39 11.52 -16.63 1.36
C ALA A 39 12.41 -16.51 2.62
N ALA A 40 13.51 -17.26 2.70
CA ALA A 40 14.31 -17.38 3.91
C ALA A 40 15.36 -16.28 4.12
N LEU A 41 15.74 -15.54 3.07
CA LEU A 41 16.80 -14.53 3.17
C LEU A 41 16.31 -13.13 3.57
N PRO A 42 17.14 -12.37 4.32
CA PRO A 42 16.94 -10.95 4.61
C PRO A 42 16.80 -10.08 3.34
N PRO A 43 16.27 -8.84 3.43
CA PRO A 43 15.97 -8.05 4.64
C PRO A 43 14.58 -8.30 5.25
N ARG A 44 13.76 -9.17 4.66
CA ARG A 44 12.38 -9.44 5.14
C ARG A 44 12.13 -10.88 5.59
N GLY A 45 12.98 -11.84 5.21
CA GLY A 45 12.93 -13.19 5.71
C GLY A 45 13.66 -13.29 7.05
N GLU A 46 12.94 -13.61 8.13
CA GLU A 46 13.61 -14.20 9.29
C GLU A 46 13.81 -15.69 8.95
N PRO A 47 15.06 -16.16 8.77
CA PRO A 47 15.34 -17.52 8.30
C PRO A 47 14.69 -18.59 9.19
N VAL A 48 14.51 -18.26 10.47
CA VAL A 48 13.75 -19.06 11.45
C VAL A 48 12.35 -19.41 10.94
N TRP A 49 11.60 -18.46 10.36
CA TRP A 49 10.22 -18.71 9.91
C TRP A 49 10.15 -19.55 8.64
N ALA A 50 11.06 -19.32 7.70
CA ALA A 50 11.16 -20.13 6.49
C ALA A 50 11.52 -21.59 6.81
N VAL A 51 12.50 -21.81 7.69
CA VAL A 51 12.88 -23.15 8.18
C VAL A 51 11.71 -23.78 8.95
N THR A 52 11.01 -23.00 9.77
CA THR A 52 9.83 -23.48 10.51
C THR A 52 8.70 -23.87 9.57
N ALA A 53 8.41 -23.08 8.54
CA ALA A 53 7.41 -23.40 7.53
C ALA A 53 7.78 -24.69 6.76
N ALA A 54 9.06 -24.84 6.38
CA ALA A 54 9.55 -26.08 5.77
C ALA A 54 9.40 -27.29 6.71
N ALA A 55 9.76 -27.15 7.98
CA ALA A 55 9.56 -28.21 8.98
C ALA A 55 8.08 -28.59 9.16
N LEU A 56 7.16 -27.61 9.14
CA LEU A 56 5.72 -27.86 9.22
C LEU A 56 5.17 -28.55 7.98
N LEU A 57 5.60 -28.14 6.78
CA LEU A 57 5.26 -28.81 5.53
C LEU A 57 5.73 -30.26 5.55
N TRP A 58 6.91 -30.51 6.10
CA TRP A 58 7.44 -31.85 6.32
C TRP A 58 6.57 -32.68 7.28
N LEU A 59 6.20 -32.11 8.43
CA LEU A 59 5.31 -32.76 9.42
C LEU A 59 3.92 -33.05 8.84
N GLY A 60 3.42 -32.18 7.95
CA GLY A 60 2.16 -32.33 7.23
C GLY A 60 2.17 -33.45 6.18
N MET A 61 3.34 -33.91 5.73
CA MET A 61 3.44 -35.02 4.78
C MET A 61 3.04 -36.36 5.40
N GLY A 62 2.36 -37.20 4.61
CA GLY A 62 1.99 -38.55 5.02
C GLY A 62 3.20 -39.46 5.27
N ALA A 63 3.06 -40.46 6.16
CA ALA A 63 4.16 -41.36 6.53
C ALA A 63 4.83 -42.06 5.32
N ARG A 64 4.06 -42.39 4.28
CA ARG A 64 4.55 -42.95 3.00
C ARG A 64 5.47 -42.00 2.22
N ALA A 65 5.50 -40.71 2.54
CA ALA A 65 6.32 -39.69 1.88
C ALA A 65 7.66 -39.41 2.60
N ARG A 66 7.91 -39.98 3.78
CA ARG A 66 9.07 -39.65 4.65
C ARG A 66 10.25 -40.63 4.57
N GLY A 67 10.45 -41.32 3.44
CA GLY A 67 11.63 -42.18 3.26
C GLY A 67 12.92 -41.36 3.11
N ALA A 68 14.07 -41.88 3.57
CA ALA A 68 15.36 -41.15 3.60
C ALA A 68 15.73 -40.44 2.28
N ALA A 69 15.56 -41.11 1.13
CA ALA A 69 15.81 -40.51 -0.18
C ALA A 69 14.86 -39.33 -0.50
N ARG A 70 13.60 -39.40 -0.04
CA ARG A 70 12.62 -38.31 -0.19
C ARG A 70 12.90 -37.14 0.76
N VAL A 71 13.43 -37.42 1.96
CA VAL A 71 13.94 -36.38 2.88
C VAL A 71 15.06 -35.60 2.20
N ALA A 72 16.03 -36.29 1.61
CA ALA A 72 17.16 -35.65 0.94
C ALA A 72 16.72 -34.75 -0.21
N VAL A 73 15.77 -35.21 -1.05
CA VAL A 73 15.22 -34.40 -2.14
C VAL A 73 14.43 -33.19 -1.61
N TYR A 74 13.65 -33.35 -0.53
CA TYR A 74 12.93 -32.25 0.10
C TYR A 74 13.88 -31.17 0.65
N ALA A 75 14.92 -31.60 1.38
CA ALA A 75 15.94 -30.71 1.91
C ALA A 75 16.73 -30.01 0.79
N LEU A 76 17.09 -30.74 -0.27
CA LEU A 76 17.73 -30.16 -1.45
C LEU A 76 16.87 -29.09 -2.10
N CYS A 77 15.56 -29.30 -2.24
CA CYS A 77 14.65 -28.28 -2.77
C CYS A 77 14.66 -27.00 -1.92
N PHE A 78 14.63 -27.12 -0.60
CA PHE A 78 14.75 -25.97 0.31
C PHE A 78 16.09 -25.25 0.13
N CYS A 79 17.21 -25.99 0.10
CA CYS A 79 18.55 -25.43 -0.10
C CYS A 79 18.72 -24.76 -1.48
N VAL A 80 18.13 -25.32 -2.55
CA VAL A 80 18.12 -24.70 -3.88
C VAL A 80 17.34 -23.39 -3.85
N GLY A 81 16.18 -23.35 -3.19
CA GLY A 81 15.41 -22.12 -2.98
C GLY A 81 16.22 -21.06 -2.23
N LEU A 82 16.87 -21.46 -1.13
CA LEU A 82 17.74 -20.61 -0.32
C LEU A 82 18.93 -20.07 -1.13
N GLY A 83 19.63 -20.94 -1.87
CA GLY A 83 20.75 -20.54 -2.73
C GLY A 83 20.32 -19.57 -3.83
N ALA A 84 19.14 -19.76 -4.43
CA ALA A 84 18.59 -18.87 -5.44
C ALA A 84 18.26 -17.48 -4.88
N ALA A 85 17.76 -17.40 -3.65
CA ALA A 85 17.55 -16.12 -2.98
C ALA A 85 18.87 -15.44 -2.62
N TRP A 86 19.90 -16.19 -2.20
CA TRP A 86 21.18 -15.63 -1.77
C TRP A 86 21.94 -15.00 -2.95
N LEU A 87 21.92 -15.65 -4.11
CA LEU A 87 22.50 -15.11 -5.35
C LEU A 87 21.80 -13.84 -5.86
N ARG A 88 20.63 -13.50 -5.31
CA ARG A 88 19.82 -12.35 -5.70
C ARG A 88 19.72 -11.26 -4.65
N GLU A 89 20.34 -11.45 -3.48
CA GLU A 89 20.46 -10.35 -2.53
C GLU A 89 21.17 -9.18 -3.23
N PRO A 90 20.54 -8.00 -3.27
CA PRO A 90 21.16 -6.86 -3.91
C PRO A 90 22.47 -6.57 -3.16
N GLY A 91 23.59 -6.63 -3.88
CA GLY A 91 24.88 -6.18 -3.33
C GLY A 91 24.84 -4.69 -2.95
N PRO A 92 25.84 -4.21 -2.16
CA PRO A 92 25.97 -2.81 -1.74
C PRO A 92 25.69 -1.85 -2.90
N PRO A 93 25.00 -0.72 -2.64
CA PRO A 93 24.64 0.17 -3.70
C PRO A 93 25.96 0.75 -4.24
N PRO A 94 26.21 0.65 -5.56
CA PRO A 94 27.40 1.26 -6.14
C PRO A 94 27.41 2.77 -5.84
N PRO A 95 28.61 3.39 -5.78
CA PRO A 95 28.73 4.80 -5.44
C PRO A 95 27.87 5.66 -6.37
N THR A 96 27.13 6.59 -5.77
CA THR A 96 26.24 7.48 -6.54
C THR A 96 27.10 8.46 -7.35
N PRO A 97 26.94 8.54 -8.69
CA PRO A 97 27.68 9.49 -9.51
C PRO A 97 27.44 10.93 -9.04
N ALA A 98 28.44 11.81 -9.08
CA ALA A 98 28.35 13.19 -8.55
C ALA A 98 27.26 14.07 -9.20
N TRP A 99 26.84 13.75 -10.42
CA TRP A 99 25.73 14.43 -11.09
C TRP A 99 24.36 13.95 -10.59
N ALA A 100 24.30 12.75 -10.03
CA ALA A 100 23.15 12.17 -9.34
C ALA A 100 23.25 12.47 -7.83
N ASP A 101 22.11 12.47 -7.12
CA ASP A 101 22.06 13.02 -5.76
C ASP A 101 22.45 14.51 -5.69
N THR A 102 21.91 15.32 -6.62
CA THR A 102 21.89 16.79 -6.50
C THR A 102 20.48 17.34 -6.29
N ASP A 103 20.31 18.43 -5.53
CA ASP A 103 18.99 19.09 -5.33
C ASP A 103 18.52 19.83 -6.60
N ARG A 104 19.41 19.98 -7.58
CA ARG A 104 19.13 20.65 -8.84
C ARG A 104 18.59 19.65 -9.87
N PRO A 105 17.55 20.00 -10.63
CA PRO A 105 17.13 19.19 -11.76
C PRO A 105 18.28 19.05 -12.77
N VAL A 106 18.59 17.83 -13.16
CA VAL A 106 19.60 17.53 -14.19
C VAL A 106 18.86 17.07 -15.44
N ARG A 107 19.34 17.49 -16.61
CA ARG A 107 18.87 16.91 -17.87
C ARG A 107 19.65 15.62 -18.13
N PHE A 108 18.93 14.53 -18.30
CA PHE A 108 19.51 13.22 -18.58
C PHE A 108 18.74 12.52 -19.70
N SER A 109 19.39 11.55 -20.32
CA SER A 109 18.79 10.64 -21.28
C SER A 109 18.87 9.21 -20.77
N GLY A 110 17.87 8.39 -21.09
CA GLY A 110 17.84 6.97 -20.73
C GLY A 110 16.92 6.19 -21.65
N THR A 111 17.14 4.88 -21.74
CA THR A 111 16.27 3.98 -22.52
C THR A 111 15.10 3.55 -21.65
N VAL A 112 13.88 3.72 -22.15
CA VAL A 112 12.65 3.31 -21.44
C VAL A 112 12.59 1.78 -21.42
N ALA A 113 12.72 1.19 -20.23
CA ALA A 113 12.53 -0.24 -20.01
C ALA A 113 11.05 -0.58 -19.80
N GLU A 114 10.34 0.24 -19.02
CA GLU A 114 8.93 0.05 -18.68
C GLU A 114 8.21 1.40 -18.63
N CYS A 115 6.94 1.42 -19.04
CA CYS A 115 6.04 2.57 -18.94
C CYS A 115 4.70 2.12 -18.37
N THR A 116 4.45 2.50 -17.12
CA THR A 116 3.29 2.01 -16.35
C THR A 116 2.41 3.17 -15.93
N PRO A 117 1.15 3.25 -16.41
CA PRO A 117 0.20 4.26 -15.96
C PRO A 117 -0.21 4.00 -14.51
N THR A 118 -0.19 5.05 -13.71
CA THR A 118 -0.63 5.05 -12.31
C THR A 118 -1.87 5.93 -12.16
N THR A 119 -2.22 6.38 -10.96
CA THR A 119 -3.42 7.21 -10.74
C THR A 119 -3.13 8.70 -10.86
N ASP A 120 -4.17 9.53 -10.82
CA ASP A 120 -4.08 11.01 -10.78
C ASP A 120 -3.25 11.61 -11.95
N GLY A 121 -3.39 11.07 -13.16
CA GLY A 121 -2.70 11.57 -14.34
C GLY A 121 -1.18 11.34 -14.34
N ARG A 122 -0.69 10.31 -13.62
CA ARG A 122 0.75 10.01 -13.50
C ARG A 122 1.14 8.75 -14.27
N ILE A 123 2.33 8.78 -14.85
CA ILE A 123 3.03 7.57 -15.33
C ILE A 123 4.30 7.33 -14.52
N ARG A 124 4.67 6.05 -14.37
CA ARG A 124 5.97 5.64 -13.87
C ARG A 124 6.78 5.04 -15.01
N LEU A 125 7.99 5.55 -15.21
CA LEU A 125 8.95 5.01 -16.18
C LEU A 125 10.11 4.35 -15.45
N LEU A 126 10.49 3.15 -15.88
CA LEU A 126 11.79 2.58 -15.51
C LEU A 126 12.76 2.86 -16.65
N LEU A 127 13.87 3.52 -16.35
CA LEU A 127 14.90 3.89 -17.32
C LEU A 127 16.19 3.12 -17.04
N ARG A 128 16.80 2.58 -18.09
CA ARG A 128 18.14 1.97 -18.08
C ARG A 128 19.14 2.84 -18.85
N ASP A 129 20.42 2.62 -18.63
CA ASP A 129 21.52 3.33 -19.29
C ASP A 129 21.41 4.86 -19.14
N VAL A 130 21.01 5.31 -17.95
CA VAL A 130 20.73 6.73 -17.73
C VAL A 130 22.03 7.51 -17.63
N ARG A 131 22.20 8.50 -18.50
CA ARG A 131 23.38 9.38 -18.56
C ARG A 131 22.96 10.85 -18.54
N PRO A 132 23.72 11.74 -17.86
CA PRO A 132 23.44 13.16 -17.94
C PRO A 132 23.74 13.64 -19.37
N GLU A 133 22.98 14.60 -19.88
CA GLU A 133 23.40 15.30 -21.11
C GLU A 133 24.56 16.23 -20.74
N THR A 134 25.72 16.03 -21.36
CA THR A 134 26.87 16.94 -21.24
C THR A 134 26.51 18.28 -21.86
N ASN A 135 26.14 19.26 -21.03
CA ASN A 135 26.05 20.64 -21.49
C ASN A 135 27.45 21.24 -21.56
N ALA A 136 27.93 21.56 -22.76
CA ALA A 136 29.11 22.41 -23.01
C ALA A 136 28.94 23.87 -22.51
N ARG A 137 28.02 24.15 -21.59
CA ARG A 137 27.75 25.48 -21.01
C ARG A 137 27.23 25.35 -19.57
N GLN A 138 28.09 24.86 -18.68
CA GLN A 138 27.95 25.06 -17.24
C GLN A 138 29.25 25.58 -16.59
N ALA A 139 30.12 26.17 -17.40
CA ALA A 139 31.11 27.16 -16.96
C ALA A 139 30.55 28.54 -17.33
N ASN A 140 30.60 29.48 -16.39
CA ASN A 140 30.09 30.87 -16.46
C ASN A 140 28.59 31.06 -16.21
N GLY A 141 28.29 31.29 -14.93
CA GLY A 141 27.03 31.85 -14.44
C GLY A 141 27.25 32.68 -13.17
N ALA A 142 28.18 33.64 -13.20
CA ALA A 142 28.06 34.87 -12.43
C ALA A 142 27.32 35.87 -13.33
N GLY A 143 26.16 36.34 -12.88
CA GLY A 143 25.24 37.13 -13.68
C GLY A 143 25.73 38.55 -13.98
N GLY A 144 25.49 38.99 -15.22
CA GLY A 144 25.38 40.39 -15.62
C GLY A 144 24.32 40.46 -16.74
N PRO A 145 23.41 41.46 -16.75
CA PRO A 145 22.26 41.45 -17.64
C PRO A 145 22.68 41.94 -19.04
N ALA A 146 22.30 41.21 -20.08
CA ALA A 146 22.43 41.68 -21.46
C ALA A 146 21.04 41.80 -22.10
N ALA A 147 20.73 43.02 -22.52
CA ALA A 147 19.58 43.42 -23.31
C ALA A 147 19.71 42.92 -24.78
N PRO A 148 18.62 42.95 -25.57
CA PRO A 148 18.43 42.10 -26.74
C PRO A 148 18.86 42.75 -28.07
N GLY A 149 19.24 41.93 -29.06
CA GLY A 149 19.38 42.40 -30.44
C GLY A 149 19.75 41.32 -31.46
N GLY A 150 18.93 41.21 -32.53
CA GLY A 150 19.25 40.71 -33.88
C GLY A 150 19.48 39.20 -34.02
N SER A 151 18.57 38.37 -34.56
CA SER A 151 18.01 38.31 -35.93
C SER A 151 19.00 37.92 -37.04
N ALA A 152 18.52 36.98 -37.87
CA ALA A 152 18.98 36.52 -39.18
C ALA A 152 20.11 35.47 -39.16
N ALA A 153 19.82 34.21 -39.51
CA ALA A 153 19.81 33.66 -40.89
C ALA A 153 21.26 33.47 -41.39
N THR A 154 21.73 32.36 -41.95
CA THR A 154 21.13 31.32 -42.82
C THR A 154 22.20 30.25 -43.03
N ALA A 155 21.78 29.03 -43.40
CA ALA A 155 22.37 28.11 -44.41
C ALA A 155 23.91 28.04 -44.61
N SER A 156 24.59 26.96 -44.98
CA SER A 156 24.30 25.58 -45.40
C SER A 156 25.63 25.11 -46.01
N ALA A 157 25.90 23.79 -45.96
CA ALA A 157 26.80 23.04 -46.85
C ALA A 157 28.32 23.34 -46.72
N ALA A 158 29.14 22.35 -46.35
CA ALA A 158 29.80 21.39 -47.25
C ALA A 158 30.87 22.08 -48.13
N ALA A 159 32.10 21.62 -48.30
CA ALA A 159 32.80 20.38 -48.01
C ALA A 159 34.32 20.66 -48.09
N SER A 160 35.14 19.67 -47.70
CA SER A 160 36.46 19.31 -48.26
C SER A 160 37.44 20.45 -48.62
N GLY A 161 38.65 20.55 -48.09
CA GLY A 161 39.60 19.49 -47.77
C GLY A 161 40.98 19.91 -48.30
N ALA A 162 42.02 19.45 -47.61
CA ALA A 162 43.43 19.36 -48.03
C ALA A 162 44.33 20.62 -48.07
N THR A 163 45.12 20.80 -46.99
CA THR A 163 46.61 20.71 -46.87
C THR A 163 47.50 20.67 -48.14
N PRO A 164 48.86 20.75 -48.04
CA PRO A 164 49.78 21.46 -47.10
C PRO A 164 51.06 22.02 -47.80
N GLY A 165 52.02 22.56 -47.01
CA GLY A 165 53.45 22.70 -47.36
C GLY A 165 53.90 24.15 -47.57
N ALA A 166 55.09 24.62 -47.17
CA ALA A 166 56.28 24.01 -46.61
C ALA A 166 57.15 25.11 -45.93
N THR A 167 58.10 24.66 -45.09
CA THR A 167 59.17 25.34 -44.32
C THR A 167 60.25 26.03 -45.18
N PRO A 168 61.42 26.55 -44.70
CA PRO A 168 62.00 26.75 -43.33
C PRO A 168 62.72 28.13 -43.11
N ASP A 169 63.41 28.26 -41.95
CA ASP A 169 64.49 29.21 -41.55
C ASP A 169 64.12 30.69 -41.29
N ASP A 170 64.58 31.39 -40.25
CA ASP A 170 65.80 31.29 -39.43
C ASP A 170 65.60 31.95 -38.05
N SER A 171 66.27 31.45 -37.01
CA SER A 171 66.39 32.00 -35.64
C SER A 171 67.79 32.63 -35.46
N PRO A 172 68.10 33.56 -34.52
CA PRO A 172 68.04 33.29 -33.07
C PRO A 172 67.83 34.50 -32.11
N GLY A 173 67.45 34.22 -30.86
CA GLY A 173 67.47 35.19 -29.76
C GLY A 173 66.86 34.65 -28.46
N ALA A 174 67.72 34.27 -27.51
CA ALA A 174 67.47 33.49 -26.30
C ALA A 174 66.50 34.09 -25.25
N LEU A 175 65.72 33.23 -24.56
CA LEU A 175 65.78 32.97 -23.11
C LEU A 175 64.68 31.98 -22.65
N LEU A 176 65.09 30.96 -21.89
CA LEU A 176 64.35 29.80 -21.32
C LEU A 176 63.47 30.21 -20.10
N PRO A 177 62.74 29.28 -19.44
CA PRO A 177 61.72 28.34 -19.92
C PRO A 177 60.41 28.42 -19.07
N ALA A 178 59.24 28.14 -19.65
CA ALA A 178 58.06 27.80 -18.86
C ALA A 178 57.37 26.59 -19.49
N THR A 179 57.39 25.51 -18.72
CA THR A 179 56.91 24.17 -19.05
C THR A 179 55.44 24.14 -19.43
N GLU A 180 55.22 23.55 -20.59
CA GLU A 180 54.04 22.93 -21.17
C GLU A 180 52.81 22.76 -20.25
N SER A 181 51.74 23.44 -20.66
CA SER A 181 50.36 23.10 -20.34
C SER A 181 49.99 21.78 -21.02
N PRO A 182 49.34 20.81 -20.35
CA PRO A 182 48.91 19.60 -21.03
C PRO A 182 47.78 19.91 -22.02
N ALA A 183 47.81 19.15 -23.13
CA ALA A 183 46.88 19.12 -24.24
C ALA A 183 45.40 18.94 -23.81
N PRO A 184 44.42 19.24 -24.67
CA PRO A 184 43.02 19.33 -24.26
C PRO A 184 42.49 17.95 -23.85
N THR A 185 42.00 17.87 -22.62
CA THR A 185 41.28 16.72 -22.05
C THR A 185 40.16 16.27 -22.97
N GLU A 186 40.16 14.98 -23.29
CA GLU A 186 39.02 14.25 -23.85
C GLU A 186 37.73 14.59 -23.08
N PRO A 187 36.56 14.64 -23.73
CA PRO A 187 35.30 14.89 -23.04
C PRO A 187 35.09 13.78 -22.00
N MET A 188 35.16 14.14 -20.71
CA MET A 188 34.84 13.22 -19.63
C MET A 188 33.43 12.65 -19.84
N GLU A 189 33.33 11.40 -20.30
CA GLU A 189 32.07 10.68 -20.28
C GLU A 189 31.66 10.51 -18.81
N HIS A 190 30.64 11.24 -18.38
CA HIS A 190 30.07 11.00 -17.06
C HIS A 190 29.52 9.56 -17.02
N PRO A 191 29.85 8.79 -15.97
CA PRO A 191 29.40 7.41 -15.86
C PRO A 191 27.86 7.37 -15.80
N ALA A 192 27.29 6.34 -16.44
CA ALA A 192 25.87 6.06 -16.36
C ALA A 192 25.44 5.73 -14.92
N LEU A 193 24.16 5.92 -14.61
CA LEU A 193 23.61 5.44 -13.34
C LEU A 193 23.76 3.92 -13.26
N PRO A 194 24.29 3.41 -12.14
CA PRO A 194 24.33 1.98 -11.91
C PRO A 194 22.94 1.44 -11.51
N GLY A 195 22.35 0.62 -12.37
CA GLY A 195 20.99 0.10 -12.22
C GLY A 195 19.92 1.01 -12.83
N LEU A 196 18.66 0.73 -12.50
CA LEU A 196 17.49 1.40 -13.05
C LEU A 196 17.10 2.67 -12.28
N LEU A 197 16.57 3.65 -13.01
CA LEU A 197 15.95 4.87 -12.49
C LEU A 197 14.44 4.79 -12.62
N ALA A 198 13.71 4.92 -11.51
CA ALA A 198 12.26 5.09 -11.52
C ALA A 198 11.88 6.58 -11.60
N LEU A 199 11.39 7.01 -12.76
CA LEU A 199 10.88 8.36 -12.99
C LEU A 199 9.36 8.41 -12.81
N SER A 200 8.89 9.15 -11.81
CA SER A 200 7.47 9.48 -11.65
C SER A 200 7.16 10.79 -12.40
N TRP A 201 6.30 10.72 -13.40
CA TRP A 201 5.94 11.87 -14.24
C TRP A 201 4.45 12.17 -14.17
N GLN A 202 4.11 13.34 -13.62
CA GLN A 202 2.74 13.83 -13.56
C GLN A 202 2.38 14.66 -14.80
N SER A 203 1.23 14.34 -15.38
CA SER A 203 0.66 14.96 -16.59
C SER A 203 1.67 15.06 -17.73
N PRO A 204 2.23 13.91 -18.19
CA PRO A 204 3.21 13.89 -19.25
C PRO A 204 2.58 14.35 -20.58
N PRO A 205 3.30 15.13 -21.42
CA PRO A 205 2.80 15.57 -22.73
C PRO A 205 2.69 14.41 -23.73
N LEU A 206 3.41 13.31 -23.51
CA LEU A 206 3.44 12.12 -24.33
C LEU A 206 3.71 10.89 -23.45
N ARG A 207 3.33 9.69 -23.90
CA ARG A 207 3.69 8.43 -23.23
C ARG A 207 4.87 7.76 -23.95
N PRO A 208 6.09 7.76 -23.38
CA PRO A 208 7.24 7.13 -24.01
C PRO A 208 7.03 5.62 -24.15
N ALA A 209 7.37 5.07 -25.31
CA ALA A 209 7.27 3.64 -25.57
C ALA A 209 8.47 2.89 -24.99
N PRO A 210 8.31 1.69 -24.42
CA PRO A 210 9.43 0.80 -24.10
C PRO A 210 10.35 0.61 -25.31
N GLY A 211 11.66 0.68 -25.08
CA GLY A 211 12.71 0.63 -26.11
C GLY A 211 13.10 1.99 -26.69
N THR A 212 12.31 3.05 -26.50
CA THR A 212 12.68 4.42 -26.95
C THR A 212 13.63 5.09 -25.96
N ARG A 213 14.41 6.06 -26.45
CA ARG A 213 15.28 6.91 -25.62
C ARG A 213 14.52 8.17 -25.23
N LEU A 214 14.40 8.40 -23.92
CA LEU A 214 13.78 9.59 -23.33
C LEU A 214 14.88 10.53 -22.82
N THR A 215 14.84 11.78 -23.25
CA THR A 215 15.55 12.89 -22.63
C THR A 215 14.56 13.73 -21.82
N VAL A 216 14.88 13.97 -20.54
CA VAL A 216 14.03 14.73 -19.62
C VAL A 216 14.89 15.45 -18.57
N THR A 217 14.33 16.53 -18.01
CA THR A 217 14.94 17.25 -16.89
C THR A 217 14.19 16.94 -15.59
N ALA A 218 14.89 16.33 -14.63
CA ALA A 218 14.34 16.00 -13.32
C ALA A 218 15.45 15.93 -12.26
N ALA A 219 15.08 16.08 -10.98
CA ALA A 219 16.00 15.84 -9.88
C ALA A 219 16.18 14.33 -9.71
N VAL A 220 17.42 13.86 -9.78
CA VAL A 220 17.78 12.45 -9.62
C VAL A 220 18.30 12.23 -8.20
N ALA A 221 17.71 11.26 -7.50
CA ALA A 221 18.10 10.92 -6.14
C ALA A 221 18.19 9.39 -5.99
N PRO A 222 19.10 8.88 -5.15
CA PRO A 222 19.06 7.50 -4.65
C PRO A 222 17.66 7.09 -4.17
N MET A 223 17.30 5.84 -4.43
CA MET A 223 16.07 5.25 -3.90
C MET A 223 16.21 5.09 -2.38
N ARG A 224 15.37 5.77 -1.62
CA ARG A 224 15.30 5.66 -0.15
C ARG A 224 13.86 5.38 0.31
N GLY A 225 13.73 4.46 1.26
CA GLY A 225 12.48 4.12 1.95
C GLY A 225 12.44 4.77 3.33
N LEU A 226 11.30 4.61 4.00
CA LEU A 226 11.14 4.94 5.41
C LEU A 226 11.40 3.69 6.24
N ALA A 227 12.21 3.80 7.28
CA ALA A 227 12.66 2.65 8.05
C ALA A 227 12.01 2.63 9.44
N ASN A 228 10.74 2.18 9.50
CA ASN A 228 10.02 1.94 10.76
C ASN A 228 9.72 0.44 10.92
N PRO A 229 9.80 -0.12 12.14
CA PRO A 229 9.29 -1.45 12.45
C PRO A 229 7.83 -1.62 11.98
N GLY A 230 7.49 -2.82 11.49
CA GLY A 230 6.17 -3.13 10.95
C GLY A 230 5.83 -2.53 9.58
N GLY A 231 6.58 -1.52 9.13
CA GLY A 231 6.45 -0.88 7.82
C GLY A 231 7.12 -1.66 6.68
N ASP A 232 6.75 -1.31 5.45
CA ASP A 232 7.39 -1.86 4.25
C ASP A 232 8.61 -1.01 3.86
N ASP A 233 9.80 -1.60 3.83
CA ASP A 233 10.97 -0.94 3.25
C ASP A 233 10.85 -0.91 1.72
N SER A 234 10.39 0.22 1.18
CA SER A 234 10.27 0.40 -0.26
C SER A 234 11.62 0.39 -0.98
N ALA A 235 12.72 0.80 -0.33
CA ALA A 235 14.04 0.79 -0.96
C ALA A 235 14.52 -0.65 -1.18
N ALA A 236 14.32 -1.55 -0.19
CA ALA A 236 14.60 -2.97 -0.35
C ALA A 236 13.82 -3.59 -1.53
N PHE A 237 12.51 -3.29 -1.61
CA PHE A 237 11.63 -3.79 -2.67
C PHE A 237 12.06 -3.36 -4.07
N TRP A 238 12.50 -2.10 -4.21
CA TRP A 238 12.98 -1.56 -5.48
C TRP A 238 14.39 -2.08 -5.81
N ALA A 239 15.26 -2.22 -4.81
CA ALA A 239 16.61 -2.74 -4.99
C ALA A 239 16.63 -4.20 -5.47
N SER A 240 15.68 -5.04 -5.04
CA SER A 240 15.56 -6.42 -5.56
C SER A 240 15.15 -6.49 -7.05
N ARG A 241 14.73 -5.36 -7.62
CA ARG A 241 14.42 -5.18 -9.05
C ARG A 241 15.47 -4.32 -9.78
N ASP A 242 16.63 -4.15 -9.14
CA ASP A 242 17.73 -3.29 -9.59
C ASP A 242 17.34 -1.81 -9.79
N VAL A 243 16.24 -1.35 -9.19
CA VAL A 243 15.86 0.06 -9.19
C VAL A 243 16.56 0.77 -8.04
N ARG A 244 17.65 1.46 -8.36
CA ARG A 244 18.55 2.10 -7.38
C ARG A 244 18.32 3.60 -7.24
N PHE A 245 17.67 4.22 -8.22
CA PHE A 245 17.44 5.66 -8.25
C PHE A 245 15.97 5.99 -8.49
N ARG A 246 15.56 7.18 -8.05
CA ARG A 246 14.26 7.79 -8.31
C ARG A 246 14.42 9.20 -8.85
N ALA A 247 13.48 9.60 -9.69
CA ALA A 247 13.32 10.97 -10.14
C ALA A 247 11.83 11.33 -10.18
N TRP A 248 11.52 12.61 -10.07
CA TRP A 248 10.16 13.10 -10.25
C TRP A 248 10.15 14.36 -11.10
N THR A 249 9.11 14.51 -11.91
CA THR A 249 8.88 15.72 -12.68
C THR A 249 7.39 15.94 -12.88
N THR A 250 7.01 17.21 -12.96
CA THR A 250 5.63 17.69 -13.12
C THR A 250 5.60 18.58 -14.35
N HIS A 251 4.73 18.28 -15.31
CA HIS A 251 4.67 18.97 -16.59
C HIS A 251 6.01 18.92 -17.36
N ALA A 252 6.02 19.40 -18.60
CA ALA A 252 7.16 19.32 -19.51
C ALA A 252 8.28 20.34 -19.15
N LYS A 253 8.93 20.21 -17.98
CA LYS A 253 10.11 21.04 -17.68
C LYS A 253 11.23 20.72 -18.68
N GLY A 254 11.63 21.72 -19.48
CA GLY A 254 12.74 21.60 -20.41
C GLY A 254 12.45 20.80 -21.69
N ALA A 255 11.21 20.81 -22.21
CA ALA A 255 10.85 20.20 -23.50
C ALA A 255 11.40 18.76 -23.69
N PRO A 256 10.75 17.74 -23.11
CA PRO A 256 11.21 16.36 -23.18
C PRO A 256 11.29 15.88 -24.63
N ARG A 257 12.27 15.02 -24.93
CA ARG A 257 12.43 14.43 -26.26
C ARG A 257 12.36 12.92 -26.17
N VAL A 258 11.64 12.30 -27.10
CA VAL A 258 11.63 10.84 -27.27
C VAL A 258 12.18 10.52 -28.64
N GLN A 259 13.15 9.62 -28.69
CA GLN A 259 13.81 9.15 -29.90
C GLN A 259 13.72 7.64 -30.02
N GLY A 260 13.67 7.13 -31.25
CA GLY A 260 13.52 5.71 -31.55
C GLY A 260 12.12 5.36 -32.02
N ILE A 261 12.00 4.19 -32.64
CA ILE A 261 10.76 3.70 -33.25
C ILE A 261 10.06 2.80 -32.24
N PRO A 262 8.83 3.13 -31.79
CA PRO A 262 8.04 2.23 -30.94
C PRO A 262 7.80 0.89 -31.63
N SER A 263 7.70 -0.19 -30.84
CA SER A 263 7.31 -1.49 -31.40
C SER A 263 5.90 -1.42 -32.01
N ALA A 264 5.66 -2.21 -33.07
CA ALA A 264 4.34 -2.28 -33.70
C ALA A 264 3.23 -2.64 -32.70
N GLY A 265 3.53 -3.53 -31.74
CA GLY A 265 2.61 -3.91 -30.68
C GLY A 265 2.28 -2.74 -29.73
N TRP A 266 3.26 -1.92 -29.36
CA TRP A 266 3.02 -0.72 -28.56
C TRP A 266 2.13 0.26 -29.30
N THR A 267 2.48 0.58 -30.55
CA THR A 267 1.71 1.50 -31.41
C THR A 267 0.27 1.02 -31.57
N PHE A 268 0.07 -0.28 -31.80
CA PHE A 268 -1.27 -0.86 -31.89
C PHE A 268 -2.07 -0.68 -30.60
N ARG A 269 -1.50 -1.01 -29.44
CA ARG A 269 -2.18 -0.86 -28.14
C ARG A 269 -2.50 0.60 -27.82
N GLU A 270 -1.59 1.51 -28.15
CA GLU A 270 -1.77 2.95 -27.93
C GLU A 270 -2.83 3.56 -28.86
N ASN A 271 -2.90 3.11 -30.11
CA ASN A 271 -3.96 3.48 -31.05
C ASN A 271 -5.32 3.00 -30.56
N LEU A 272 -5.40 1.76 -30.10
CA LEU A 272 -6.63 1.17 -29.56
C LEU A 272 -7.11 1.93 -28.31
N ARG A 273 -6.20 2.24 -27.40
CA ARG A 273 -6.44 3.07 -26.21
C ARG A 273 -6.98 4.44 -26.58
N THR A 274 -6.32 5.11 -27.53
CA THR A 274 -6.70 6.46 -27.97
C THR A 274 -8.07 6.45 -28.66
N ALA A 275 -8.34 5.45 -29.50
CA ALA A 275 -9.64 5.27 -30.15
C ALA A 275 -10.76 5.04 -29.11
N MET A 276 -10.51 4.18 -28.11
CA MET A 276 -11.45 3.93 -27.02
C MET A 276 -11.76 5.20 -26.22
N LEU A 277 -10.75 5.99 -25.86
CA LEU A 277 -10.95 7.25 -25.14
C LEU A 277 -11.73 8.28 -25.96
N ARG A 278 -11.45 8.38 -27.26
CA ARG A 278 -12.25 9.23 -28.17
C ARG A 278 -13.71 8.78 -28.22
N ALA A 279 -13.96 7.48 -28.34
CA ALA A 279 -15.31 6.93 -28.34
C ALA A 279 -16.07 7.18 -27.02
N ILE A 280 -15.38 7.07 -25.87
CA ILE A 280 -15.94 7.44 -24.56
C ILE A 280 -16.32 8.93 -24.51
N ALA A 281 -15.54 9.80 -25.15
CA ALA A 281 -15.79 11.24 -25.18
C ALA A 281 -16.96 11.65 -26.09
N LEU A 282 -17.33 10.86 -27.11
CA LEU A 282 -18.40 11.20 -28.07
C LEU A 282 -19.76 11.45 -27.41
N HIS A 283 -20.07 10.73 -26.33
CA HIS A 283 -21.34 10.90 -25.59
C HIS A 283 -21.14 11.65 -24.26
N GLY A 284 -20.10 12.48 -24.18
CA GLY A 284 -19.81 13.34 -23.03
C GLY A 284 -20.15 14.81 -23.27
N ALA A 285 -21.35 15.22 -22.81
CA ALA A 285 -21.83 16.59 -22.47
C ALA A 285 -22.57 17.41 -23.56
N PRO A 286 -23.50 18.35 -23.19
CA PRO A 286 -23.66 19.04 -21.88
C PRO A 286 -25.09 19.23 -21.30
N GLU A 287 -25.22 19.47 -19.98
CA GLU A 287 -26.34 20.27 -19.39
C GLU A 287 -26.09 20.68 -17.90
N ASN A 288 -25.48 21.85 -17.69
CA ASN A 288 -26.03 23.02 -16.98
C ASN A 288 -24.93 24.05 -16.67
N GLY A 289 -25.22 25.31 -16.97
CA GLY A 289 -24.24 26.33 -17.31
C GLY A 289 -23.64 27.16 -16.17
N ARG A 290 -22.53 27.80 -16.57
CA ARG A 290 -21.86 29.01 -16.04
C ARG A 290 -21.15 28.92 -14.68
N SER A 291 -19.86 29.31 -14.77
CA SER A 291 -18.80 29.53 -13.77
C SER A 291 -18.49 28.32 -12.89
N ASP A 292 -17.35 27.64 -13.04
CA ASP A 292 -16.03 28.21 -12.82
C ASP A 292 -14.96 27.54 -13.69
N ALA A 293 -14.41 28.31 -14.64
CA ALA A 293 -13.16 27.98 -15.31
C ALA A 293 -12.27 29.22 -15.33
N ALA A 294 -11.67 29.53 -14.19
CA ALA A 294 -10.45 30.33 -14.07
C ALA A 294 -9.91 30.25 -12.64
N ALA A 295 -8.96 29.34 -12.39
CA ALA A 295 -7.98 29.49 -11.31
C ALA A 295 -6.74 28.68 -11.66
N GLY A 296 -5.92 29.24 -12.54
CA GLY A 296 -4.48 28.97 -12.53
C GLY A 296 -3.84 29.63 -11.29
N PRO A 297 -2.61 29.23 -10.94
CA PRO A 297 -1.97 29.63 -9.69
C PRO A 297 -1.40 31.05 -9.75
N ASP A 298 -1.22 31.64 -8.56
CA ASP A 298 -0.48 32.86 -8.21
C ASP A 298 -1.24 34.20 -8.22
N ALA A 299 -1.54 34.74 -7.02
CA ALA A 299 -1.31 36.15 -6.64
C ALA A 299 -1.59 36.40 -5.14
N LYS A 300 -0.85 37.36 -4.60
CA LYS A 300 -0.67 37.77 -3.19
C LYS A 300 -1.74 38.75 -2.68
N ASN A 301 -1.82 38.86 -1.35
CA ASN A 301 -2.17 39.99 -0.46
C ASN A 301 -3.41 40.85 -0.75
N GLY A 302 -4.21 41.08 0.29
CA GLY A 302 -5.11 42.24 0.38
C GLY A 302 -6.21 42.08 1.44
N ASP A 303 -6.12 42.89 2.49
CA ASP A 303 -7.08 43.09 3.58
C ASP A 303 -8.54 43.33 3.16
N ALA A 304 -9.46 42.98 4.06
CA ALA A 304 -10.58 43.81 4.56
C ALA A 304 -11.66 42.88 5.15
N THR A 305 -11.76 42.76 6.48
CA THR A 305 -12.66 43.54 7.35
C THR A 305 -14.17 43.41 7.10
N THR A 306 -14.86 43.14 8.21
CA THR A 306 -16.25 43.46 8.55
C THR A 306 -17.38 42.75 7.80
N ALA A 307 -18.07 41.83 8.51
CA ALA A 307 -19.50 41.98 8.77
C ALA A 307 -19.92 41.10 9.96
N ALA A 308 -20.54 41.75 10.92
CA ALA A 308 -20.90 41.22 12.23
C ALA A 308 -22.23 40.43 12.22
N ALA A 309 -22.33 39.64 13.30
CA ALA A 309 -23.48 39.01 13.92
C ALA A 309 -24.88 39.62 13.64
N THR A 310 -25.89 38.75 13.65
CA THR A 310 -26.99 38.85 14.63
C THR A 310 -27.76 37.55 14.76
N GLU A 311 -28.30 37.37 15.97
CA GLU A 311 -28.71 36.14 16.62
C GLU A 311 -30.20 35.78 16.45
N THR A 312 -30.50 34.47 16.63
CA THR A 312 -31.65 33.87 17.38
C THR A 312 -33.09 33.88 16.80
N PRO A 313 -34.06 33.09 17.35
CA PRO A 313 -34.05 31.62 17.46
C PRO A 313 -35.43 30.94 17.17
N ALA A 314 -35.41 29.60 17.05
CA ALA A 314 -36.42 28.59 17.44
C ALA A 314 -37.95 28.87 17.34
N LYS A 315 -38.69 27.97 16.65
CA LYS A 315 -39.82 27.19 17.23
C LYS A 315 -40.43 26.13 16.30
N LYS A 316 -40.55 24.92 16.88
CA LYS A 316 -41.59 23.87 16.82
C LYS A 316 -42.65 23.88 15.69
N GLY A 317 -42.94 22.68 15.17
CA GLY A 317 -44.32 22.24 14.97
C GLY A 317 -44.60 21.32 13.78
N THR A 318 -44.67 20.01 14.06
CA THR A 318 -45.72 19.05 13.63
C THR A 318 -46.26 19.04 12.19
N GLY A 319 -46.36 17.83 11.61
CA GLY A 319 -47.51 17.49 10.76
C GLY A 319 -47.20 16.63 9.55
N ALA A 320 -47.70 15.40 9.61
CA ALA A 320 -47.58 14.37 8.57
C ALA A 320 -48.54 14.56 7.37
N LYS A 321 -48.42 13.63 6.42
CA LYS A 321 -49.36 13.20 5.35
C LYS A 321 -49.13 13.87 3.99
N LEU A 322 -48.59 13.13 3.01
CA LEU A 322 -49.20 12.11 2.13
C LEU A 322 -49.67 12.71 0.79
N ARG A 323 -49.18 12.07 -0.27
CA ARG A 323 -49.84 11.74 -1.55
C ARG A 323 -49.86 12.76 -2.70
N ARG A 324 -49.22 12.28 -3.78
CA ARG A 324 -49.74 12.07 -5.15
C ARG A 324 -49.87 13.26 -6.11
N LYS A 325 -48.99 13.19 -7.13
CA LYS A 325 -49.27 12.88 -8.55
C LYS A 325 -49.70 14.06 -9.47
N ALA A 326 -48.92 14.17 -10.56
CA ALA A 326 -49.32 14.52 -11.94
C ALA A 326 -49.77 15.99 -12.16
N THR A 327 -49.59 16.66 -13.30
CA THR A 327 -48.97 16.52 -14.64
C THR A 327 -49.27 17.85 -15.34
N THR A 328 -48.50 18.23 -16.38
CA THR A 328 -48.90 19.10 -17.53
C THR A 328 -49.30 20.55 -17.21
N GLU A 329 -49.16 21.60 -18.03
CA GLU A 329 -48.61 21.90 -19.36
C GLU A 329 -48.61 23.45 -19.50
N ALA A 330 -47.64 23.97 -20.27
CA ALA A 330 -47.71 25.05 -21.26
C ALA A 330 -48.35 26.46 -21.03
N SER A 331 -47.73 27.43 -21.74
CA SER A 331 -48.26 28.68 -22.33
C SER A 331 -48.42 29.90 -21.38
N GLU A 332 -48.16 31.15 -21.74
CA GLU A 332 -47.54 31.89 -22.86
C GLU A 332 -47.42 33.37 -22.44
N ALA A 333 -46.66 34.13 -23.22
CA ALA A 333 -46.86 35.55 -23.58
C ALA A 333 -46.45 36.68 -22.63
N GLY A 334 -45.76 37.67 -23.22
CA GLY A 334 -45.73 39.07 -22.73
C GLY A 334 -44.47 39.88 -23.05
N ALA A 335 -44.32 40.35 -24.29
CA ALA A 335 -43.55 41.56 -24.64
C ALA A 335 -44.41 42.84 -24.33
N PRO A 336 -44.06 44.13 -24.62
CA PRO A 336 -42.97 44.68 -25.46
C PRO A 336 -42.39 46.11 -25.10
N VAL A 337 -41.53 46.65 -26.01
CA VAL A 337 -41.26 48.10 -26.37
C VAL A 337 -40.46 48.96 -25.35
N SER A 338 -39.54 49.92 -25.62
CA SER A 338 -38.98 50.76 -26.72
C SER A 338 -37.58 51.26 -26.23
N GLY A 339 -36.57 51.73 -26.97
CA GLY A 339 -36.45 52.56 -28.18
C GLY A 339 -34.98 53.07 -28.28
N GLY A 340 -34.48 53.33 -29.50
CA GLY A 340 -33.08 53.72 -29.82
C GLY A 340 -32.74 55.21 -29.54
N PRO A 341 -31.77 55.87 -30.23
CA PRO A 341 -31.09 55.47 -31.48
C PRO A 341 -29.56 55.80 -31.65
N ARG A 342 -28.96 55.12 -32.65
CA ARG A 342 -28.00 55.55 -33.71
C ARG A 342 -26.69 56.30 -33.36
N GLN A 343 -25.55 55.77 -33.84
CA GLN A 343 -24.94 56.14 -35.15
C GLN A 343 -23.77 55.19 -35.56
N LYS A 344 -23.80 54.78 -36.83
CA LYS A 344 -22.77 54.13 -37.70
C LYS A 344 -22.05 55.26 -38.49
N PRO A 345 -21.00 55.07 -39.35
CA PRO A 345 -20.76 53.94 -40.29
C PRO A 345 -19.26 53.63 -40.48
N SER A 346 -18.68 52.86 -41.42
CA SER A 346 -19.04 52.13 -42.66
C SER A 346 -17.82 51.25 -42.97
N GLY A 347 -17.97 49.99 -43.38
CA GLY A 347 -18.03 49.58 -44.80
C GLY A 347 -16.84 48.64 -45.06
N GLN A 348 -16.83 47.63 -45.92
CA GLN A 348 -17.63 47.04 -47.00
C GLN A 348 -17.16 45.55 -47.04
N GLY A 349 -17.80 44.54 -47.62
CA GLY A 349 -18.92 44.39 -48.54
C GLY A 349 -18.99 42.88 -48.87
N ALA A 350 -20.20 42.38 -49.08
CA ALA A 350 -20.54 40.98 -49.28
C ALA A 350 -20.77 40.65 -50.77
N ALA A 351 -20.86 39.34 -51.06
CA ALA A 351 -21.66 38.64 -52.09
C ALA A 351 -20.80 37.56 -52.83
N GLY A 352 -21.26 36.34 -53.12
CA GLY A 352 -22.55 35.70 -52.90
C GLY A 352 -22.65 34.31 -53.57
N GLN A 353 -23.73 33.60 -53.21
CA GLN A 353 -24.53 32.61 -53.96
C GLN A 353 -23.98 31.22 -54.39
N GLU A 354 -24.67 30.19 -53.88
CA GLU A 354 -24.88 28.82 -54.40
C GLU A 354 -25.64 28.79 -55.76
N PRO A 355 -25.80 27.68 -56.56
CA PRO A 355 -26.06 26.26 -56.18
C PRO A 355 -25.56 25.13 -57.15
N PHE A 356 -26.00 23.87 -56.91
CA PHE A 356 -25.99 22.62 -57.73
C PHE A 356 -25.03 21.46 -57.31
N GLY A 357 -25.60 20.26 -57.07
CA GLY A 357 -24.89 18.96 -56.94
C GLY A 357 -24.83 18.18 -58.28
N PRO A 358 -24.65 16.84 -58.34
CA PRO A 358 -24.04 15.88 -57.39
C PRO A 358 -22.69 15.32 -57.94
N GLY A 359 -21.79 14.87 -57.07
CA GLY A 359 -20.57 14.18 -57.52
C GLY A 359 -19.74 13.63 -56.36
N ALA A 360 -19.68 12.31 -56.24
CA ALA A 360 -18.72 11.60 -55.39
C ALA A 360 -17.41 11.34 -56.17
N PRO A 361 -16.35 10.82 -55.54
CA PRO A 361 -15.52 11.43 -54.51
C PRO A 361 -14.08 11.60 -55.04
N SER A 362 -13.36 12.65 -54.62
CA SER A 362 -11.91 12.73 -54.80
C SER A 362 -11.22 12.76 -53.43
N ALA A 363 -10.37 11.74 -53.25
CA ALA A 363 -9.49 11.61 -52.11
C ALA A 363 -8.41 12.70 -52.17
N GLU A 364 -8.48 13.69 -51.30
CA GLU A 364 -7.33 14.39 -50.70
C GLU A 364 -7.82 15.51 -49.76
N SER A 365 -7.73 15.24 -48.45
CA SER A 365 -7.40 16.17 -47.36
C SER A 365 -7.82 15.60 -46.00
N ALA A 366 -7.31 14.40 -45.68
CA ALA A 366 -7.16 14.02 -44.28
C ALA A 366 -5.98 14.83 -43.72
N ALA A 367 -6.26 16.06 -43.29
CA ALA A 367 -5.33 16.84 -42.49
C ALA A 367 -5.06 16.06 -41.20
N VAL A 368 -3.87 15.47 -41.14
CA VAL A 368 -3.32 14.72 -40.01
C VAL A 368 -3.32 15.65 -38.79
N ALA A 369 -4.27 15.43 -37.88
CA ALA A 369 -4.26 16.05 -36.57
C ALA A 369 -2.98 15.67 -35.83
N ALA A 370 -2.29 16.66 -35.25
CA ALA A 370 -1.07 16.47 -34.48
C ALA A 370 -1.23 15.39 -33.38
N PRO A 371 -0.25 14.50 -33.19
CA PRO A 371 -0.30 13.49 -32.13
C PRO A 371 0.02 14.16 -30.79
N GLY A 372 -0.82 14.01 -29.76
CA GLY A 372 -0.43 14.56 -28.45
C GLY A 372 -1.27 14.16 -27.24
N HIS A 373 -2.59 14.33 -27.26
CA HIS A 373 -3.40 14.04 -26.08
C HIS A 373 -4.67 13.27 -26.45
N ALA A 374 -4.79 12.06 -25.92
CA ALA A 374 -6.07 11.38 -25.87
C ALA A 374 -7.01 12.19 -24.95
N PRO A 375 -8.29 12.36 -25.31
CA PRO A 375 -9.22 13.12 -24.49
C PRO A 375 -9.37 12.47 -23.12
N GLU A 376 -9.51 13.31 -22.09
CA GLU A 376 -9.85 12.85 -20.75
C GLU A 376 -11.28 12.31 -20.75
N PRO A 377 -11.57 11.20 -20.04
CA PRO A 377 -12.93 10.72 -19.88
C PRO A 377 -13.81 11.83 -19.29
N PRO A 378 -15.03 12.05 -19.83
CA PRO A 378 -15.89 13.16 -19.40
C PRO A 378 -16.41 13.00 -17.96
N THR A 379 -16.23 11.82 -17.36
CA THR A 379 -16.71 11.51 -16.00
C THR A 379 -15.76 10.53 -15.29
N PRO A 380 -15.75 10.52 -13.95
CA PRO A 380 -14.94 9.57 -13.18
C PRO A 380 -15.22 8.09 -13.50
N ALA A 381 -16.49 7.72 -13.70
CA ALA A 381 -16.87 6.34 -14.05
C ALA A 381 -16.29 5.89 -15.40
N GLY A 382 -16.20 6.80 -16.37
CA GLY A 382 -15.60 6.51 -17.69
C GLY A 382 -14.12 6.09 -17.60
N ALA A 383 -13.39 6.56 -16.58
CA ALA A 383 -12.00 6.20 -16.36
C ALA A 383 -11.80 4.74 -15.91
N PHE A 384 -12.83 4.06 -15.40
CA PHE A 384 -12.75 2.65 -15.02
C PHE A 384 -12.75 1.71 -16.22
N LEU A 385 -13.25 2.12 -17.39
CA LEU A 385 -13.29 1.28 -18.58
C LEU A 385 -11.88 0.99 -19.14
N PRO A 386 -11.01 1.99 -19.40
CA PRO A 386 -9.62 1.72 -19.75
C PRO A 386 -8.86 0.90 -18.69
N ALA A 387 -9.16 1.09 -17.40
CA ALA A 387 -8.55 0.31 -16.33
C ALA A 387 -8.95 -1.17 -16.39
N LEU A 388 -10.23 -1.46 -16.61
CA LEU A 388 -10.78 -2.82 -16.70
C LEU A 388 -10.28 -3.57 -17.94
N VAL A 389 -10.21 -2.89 -19.09
CA VAL A 389 -9.92 -3.52 -20.38
C VAL A 389 -8.42 -3.53 -20.71
N LEU A 390 -7.73 -2.42 -20.48
CA LEU A 390 -6.32 -2.21 -20.87
C LEU A 390 -5.36 -2.24 -19.68
N GLY A 391 -5.87 -2.24 -18.45
CA GLY A 391 -5.05 -2.01 -17.25
C GLY A 391 -4.59 -0.56 -17.08
N ASP A 392 -5.14 0.39 -17.85
CA ASP A 392 -4.73 1.80 -17.80
C ASP A 392 -5.45 2.56 -16.68
N ARG A 393 -4.72 2.86 -15.60
CA ARG A 393 -5.23 3.56 -14.41
C ARG A 393 -5.05 5.09 -14.46
N PHE A 394 -4.50 5.64 -15.54
CA PHE A 394 -4.06 7.04 -15.63
C PHE A 394 -5.12 8.07 -15.24
N HIS A 395 -6.37 7.87 -15.67
CA HIS A 395 -7.47 8.78 -15.40
C HIS A 395 -8.26 8.44 -14.13
N LEU A 396 -7.84 7.43 -13.36
CA LEU A 396 -8.49 7.08 -12.10
C LEU A 396 -8.03 8.01 -10.99
N ASP A 397 -9.00 8.54 -10.25
CA ASP A 397 -8.76 9.27 -9.01
C ASP A 397 -8.44 8.29 -7.86
N SER A 398 -7.38 8.60 -7.11
CA SER A 398 -6.96 7.81 -5.96
C SER A 398 -8.01 7.78 -4.85
N ARG A 399 -8.86 8.81 -4.71
CA ARG A 399 -9.95 8.82 -3.70
C ARG A 399 -11.05 7.81 -4.05
N ASP A 400 -11.50 7.81 -5.30
CA ASP A 400 -12.50 6.84 -5.77
C ASP A 400 -11.97 5.40 -5.65
N LEU A 401 -10.69 5.16 -5.96
CA LEU A 401 -10.08 3.85 -5.77
C LEU A 401 -10.02 3.43 -4.29
N ASP A 402 -9.83 4.36 -3.37
CA ASP A 402 -9.87 4.06 -1.95
C ASP A 402 -11.27 3.63 -1.50
N LEU A 403 -12.34 4.30 -1.99
CA LEU A 403 -13.72 3.88 -1.73
C LEU A 403 -13.96 2.45 -2.22
N VAL A 404 -13.50 2.13 -3.44
CA VAL A 404 -13.66 0.79 -4.00
C VAL A 404 -12.84 -0.26 -3.21
N ALA A 405 -11.67 0.11 -2.70
CA ALA A 405 -10.87 -0.74 -1.82
C ALA A 405 -11.56 -0.98 -0.46
N ARG A 406 -12.10 0.06 0.18
CA ARG A 406 -12.89 -0.04 1.42
C ARG A 406 -14.17 -0.84 1.25
N ALA A 407 -14.68 -0.96 0.02
CA ALA A 407 -15.82 -1.80 -0.33
C ALA A 407 -15.46 -3.26 -0.68
N SER A 408 -14.19 -3.68 -0.51
CA SER A 408 -13.67 -4.99 -0.93
C SER A 408 -13.74 -5.26 -2.45
N LEU A 409 -13.93 -4.23 -3.28
CA LEU A 409 -14.20 -4.37 -4.72
C LEU A 409 -13.00 -4.02 -5.61
N ILE A 410 -11.84 -3.68 -5.04
CA ILE A 410 -10.64 -3.28 -5.81
C ILE A 410 -10.17 -4.36 -6.81
N HIS A 411 -10.43 -5.62 -6.50
CA HIS A 411 -10.10 -6.77 -7.34
C HIS A 411 -10.95 -6.87 -8.61
N ALA A 412 -12.11 -6.20 -8.67
CA ALA A 412 -12.95 -6.11 -9.86
C ALA A 412 -12.41 -5.09 -10.88
N ILE A 413 -11.48 -4.22 -10.47
CA ILE A 413 -10.84 -3.22 -11.34
C ILE A 413 -9.40 -3.63 -11.66
N ALA A 414 -8.76 -4.37 -10.75
CA ALA A 414 -7.49 -5.02 -11.03
C ALA A 414 -7.68 -6.16 -12.04
N LEU A 415 -6.85 -6.21 -13.08
CA LEU A 415 -6.88 -7.30 -14.06
C LEU A 415 -6.73 -8.66 -13.36
N SER A 416 -7.81 -9.45 -13.40
CA SER A 416 -7.97 -10.65 -12.58
C SER A 416 -8.15 -11.90 -13.43
N GLY A 417 -8.08 -13.06 -12.79
CA GLY A 417 -8.40 -14.33 -13.44
C GLY A 417 -9.86 -14.43 -13.87
N MET A 418 -10.78 -13.71 -13.22
CA MET A 418 -12.19 -13.68 -13.62
C MET A 418 -12.37 -12.93 -14.94
N HIS A 419 -11.64 -11.84 -15.15
CA HIS A 419 -11.65 -11.12 -16.43
C HIS A 419 -11.05 -12.01 -17.54
N LEU A 420 -9.99 -12.76 -17.23
CA LEU A 420 -9.45 -13.75 -18.15
C LEU A 420 -10.45 -14.85 -18.49
N CYS A 421 -11.27 -15.30 -17.54
CA CYS A 421 -12.36 -16.25 -17.80
C CYS A 421 -13.40 -15.66 -18.77
N ALA A 422 -13.73 -14.38 -18.67
CA ALA A 422 -14.62 -13.71 -19.63
C ALA A 422 -13.99 -13.65 -21.03
N ALA A 423 -12.69 -13.32 -21.15
CA ALA A 423 -11.96 -13.39 -22.41
C ALA A 423 -11.91 -14.82 -22.98
N ALA A 424 -11.66 -15.83 -22.14
CA ALA A 424 -11.68 -17.23 -22.53
C ALA A 424 -13.07 -17.68 -23.01
N ALA A 425 -14.15 -17.17 -22.39
CA ALA A 425 -15.52 -17.48 -22.78
C ALA A 425 -15.85 -17.06 -24.22
N LEU A 426 -15.20 -16.01 -24.75
CA LEU A 426 -15.30 -15.64 -26.17
C LEU A 426 -14.81 -16.79 -27.06
N GLY A 427 -13.69 -17.41 -26.71
CA GLY A 427 -13.17 -18.58 -27.42
C GLY A 427 -14.08 -19.80 -27.33
N ALA A 428 -14.67 -20.03 -26.16
CA ALA A 428 -15.70 -21.06 -26.00
C ALA A 428 -16.93 -20.77 -26.88
N ALA A 429 -17.37 -19.51 -27.00
CA ALA A 429 -18.46 -19.11 -27.88
C ALA A 429 -18.14 -19.37 -29.36
N VAL A 430 -16.90 -19.08 -29.80
CA VAL A 430 -16.41 -19.45 -31.15
C VAL A 430 -16.48 -20.95 -31.37
N ALA A 431 -16.07 -21.77 -30.41
CA ALA A 431 -16.18 -23.23 -30.50
C ALA A 431 -17.63 -23.73 -30.59
N LEU A 432 -18.58 -23.05 -29.93
CA LEU A 432 -20.00 -23.36 -30.03
C LEU A 432 -20.57 -22.95 -31.39
N LEU A 433 -20.17 -21.79 -31.93
CA LEU A 433 -20.58 -21.34 -33.25
C LEU A 433 -20.02 -22.26 -34.34
N ALA A 434 -18.74 -22.61 -34.28
CA ALA A 434 -18.11 -23.55 -35.20
C ALA A 434 -18.81 -24.92 -35.19
N GLY A 435 -19.19 -25.43 -34.01
CA GLY A 435 -19.96 -26.67 -33.91
C GLY A 435 -21.41 -26.57 -34.38
N ARG A 436 -22.02 -25.37 -34.33
CA ARG A 436 -23.33 -25.12 -34.94
C ARG A 436 -23.25 -25.07 -36.47
N MET A 437 -22.20 -24.45 -37.02
CA MET A 437 -22.00 -24.34 -38.46
C MET A 437 -21.51 -25.66 -39.08
N ALA A 438 -20.71 -26.44 -38.33
CA ALA A 438 -20.15 -27.71 -38.77
C ALA A 438 -20.21 -28.76 -37.64
N PRO A 439 -21.36 -29.43 -37.43
CA PRO A 439 -21.54 -30.40 -36.34
C PRO A 439 -20.54 -31.57 -36.36
N GLY A 440 -20.03 -31.94 -37.54
CA GLY A 440 -19.03 -33.01 -37.71
C GLY A 440 -17.71 -32.76 -36.99
N VAL A 441 -17.42 -31.52 -36.58
CA VAL A 441 -16.23 -31.20 -35.76
C VAL A 441 -16.27 -31.93 -34.41
N TYR A 442 -17.46 -32.12 -33.82
CA TYR A 442 -17.58 -32.80 -32.52
C TYR A 442 -17.32 -34.31 -32.58
N LEU A 443 -17.36 -34.91 -33.77
CA LEU A 443 -16.94 -36.29 -33.99
C LEU A 443 -15.41 -36.45 -33.97
N ARG A 444 -14.67 -35.37 -34.29
CA ARG A 444 -13.19 -35.36 -34.27
C ARG A 444 -12.63 -34.88 -32.94
N ILE A 445 -13.21 -33.82 -32.39
CA ILE A 445 -12.74 -33.18 -31.15
C ILE A 445 -13.94 -33.00 -30.21
N PRO A 446 -13.91 -33.60 -29.00
CA PRO A 446 -14.97 -33.38 -28.02
C PRO A 446 -15.21 -31.91 -27.72
N ARG A 447 -16.48 -31.51 -27.59
CA ARG A 447 -16.92 -30.11 -27.39
C ARG A 447 -16.09 -29.34 -26.35
N ARG A 448 -15.78 -29.96 -25.21
CA ARG A 448 -14.99 -29.34 -24.12
C ARG A 448 -13.52 -29.11 -24.51
N LYS A 449 -12.91 -30.03 -25.24
CA LYS A 449 -11.53 -29.89 -25.75
C LYS A 449 -11.47 -28.78 -26.81
N LEU A 450 -12.45 -28.72 -27.72
CA LEU A 450 -12.53 -27.65 -28.70
C LEU A 450 -12.71 -26.28 -28.02
N ALA A 451 -13.63 -26.17 -27.05
CA ALA A 451 -13.84 -24.94 -26.31
C ALA A 451 -12.56 -24.46 -25.59
N LEU A 452 -11.83 -25.37 -24.94
CA LEU A 452 -10.54 -25.06 -24.30
C LEU A 452 -9.50 -24.57 -25.31
N ALA A 453 -9.36 -25.25 -26.46
CA ALA A 453 -8.41 -24.86 -27.49
C ALA A 453 -8.72 -23.46 -28.05
N CYS A 454 -9.99 -23.18 -28.33
CA CYS A 454 -10.42 -21.88 -28.81
C CYS A 454 -10.35 -20.78 -27.74
N SER A 455 -10.33 -21.13 -26.45
CA SER A 455 -10.22 -20.18 -25.33
C SER A 455 -8.81 -19.62 -25.13
N LEU A 456 -7.76 -20.36 -25.56
CA LEU A 456 -6.37 -19.96 -25.34
C LEU A 456 -5.97 -18.67 -26.10
N PRO A 457 -6.28 -18.50 -27.41
CA PRO A 457 -5.93 -17.28 -28.14
C PRO A 457 -6.50 -15.99 -27.53
N PRO A 458 -7.82 -15.85 -27.24
CA PRO A 458 -8.34 -14.61 -26.65
C PRO A 458 -7.82 -14.39 -25.21
N ALA A 459 -7.56 -15.46 -24.45
CA ALA A 459 -6.92 -15.35 -23.15
C ALA A 459 -5.50 -14.77 -23.24
N LEU A 460 -4.66 -15.28 -24.15
CA LEU A 460 -3.30 -14.77 -24.37
C LEU A 460 -3.32 -13.33 -24.94
N ALA A 461 -4.26 -13.02 -25.83
CA ALA A 461 -4.46 -11.65 -26.32
C ALA A 461 -4.82 -10.69 -25.18
N TYR A 462 -5.67 -11.10 -24.24
CA TYR A 462 -6.03 -10.30 -23.08
C TYR A 462 -4.86 -10.13 -22.09
N VAL A 463 -4.03 -11.16 -21.89
CA VAL A 463 -2.78 -11.06 -21.09
C VAL A 463 -1.86 -9.99 -21.68
N TRP A 464 -1.65 -10.03 -23.00
CA TRP A 464 -0.82 -9.04 -23.69
C TRP A 464 -1.43 -7.63 -23.62
N LEU A 465 -2.73 -7.50 -23.86
CA LEU A 465 -3.45 -6.24 -23.83
C LEU A 465 -3.42 -5.58 -22.44
N GLY A 466 -3.51 -6.38 -21.38
CA GLY A 466 -3.46 -5.94 -19.99
C GLY A 466 -2.06 -5.62 -19.47
N GLY A 467 -1.00 -5.81 -20.28
CA GLY A 467 0.39 -5.62 -19.84
C GLY A 467 0.93 -6.73 -18.95
N ALA A 468 0.30 -7.91 -18.95
CA ALA A 468 0.74 -9.13 -18.26
C ALA A 468 1.11 -8.98 -16.76
N PRO A 469 0.26 -8.36 -15.91
CA PRO A 469 0.51 -8.35 -14.47
C PRO A 469 0.57 -9.78 -13.89
N PRO A 470 1.32 -10.03 -12.78
CA PRO A 470 1.53 -11.37 -12.23
C PRO A 470 0.23 -12.15 -11.96
N SER A 471 -0.82 -11.48 -11.48
CA SER A 471 -2.15 -12.06 -11.27
C SER A 471 -2.78 -12.63 -12.54
N LEU A 472 -2.59 -11.95 -13.68
CA LEU A 472 -3.14 -12.31 -14.98
C LEU A 472 -2.31 -13.41 -15.65
N VAL A 473 -0.97 -13.32 -15.55
CA VAL A 473 -0.06 -14.39 -15.98
C VAL A 473 -0.35 -15.69 -15.23
N ARG A 474 -0.55 -15.62 -13.90
CA ARG A 474 -0.96 -16.78 -13.09
C ARG A 474 -2.24 -17.41 -13.63
N ALA A 475 -3.27 -16.60 -13.89
CA ALA A 475 -4.54 -17.11 -14.40
C ALA A 475 -4.39 -17.77 -15.77
N ALA A 476 -3.57 -17.21 -16.66
CA ALA A 476 -3.29 -17.78 -17.98
C ALA A 476 -2.51 -19.10 -17.89
N LEU A 477 -1.48 -19.17 -17.04
CA LEU A 477 -0.76 -20.40 -16.77
C LEU A 477 -1.68 -21.47 -16.19
N MET A 478 -2.57 -21.10 -15.26
CA MET A 478 -3.58 -22.02 -14.74
C MET A 478 -4.51 -22.55 -15.82
N LEU A 479 -4.96 -21.69 -16.76
CA LEU A 479 -5.78 -22.12 -17.90
C LEU A 479 -5.02 -23.11 -18.80
N VAL A 480 -3.73 -22.84 -19.08
CA VAL A 480 -2.86 -23.75 -19.87
C VAL A 480 -2.67 -25.08 -19.16
N PHE A 481 -2.35 -25.08 -17.86
CA PHE A 481 -2.18 -26.31 -17.09
C PHE A 481 -3.48 -27.09 -16.94
N TRP A 482 -4.60 -26.38 -16.74
CA TRP A 482 -5.91 -27.01 -16.69
C TRP A 482 -6.27 -27.66 -18.03
N ALA A 483 -6.03 -26.97 -19.16
CA ALA A 483 -6.19 -27.56 -20.49
C ALA A 483 -5.31 -28.81 -20.62
N TRP A 484 -4.02 -28.72 -20.32
CA TRP A 484 -3.12 -29.87 -20.42
C TRP A 484 -3.55 -31.08 -19.56
N LEU A 485 -3.93 -30.84 -18.29
CA LEU A 485 -4.43 -31.88 -17.39
C LEU A 485 -5.76 -32.46 -17.88
N TYR A 486 -6.66 -31.62 -18.39
CA TYR A 486 -7.92 -32.02 -18.98
C TYR A 486 -7.72 -32.95 -20.18
N TRP A 487 -6.77 -32.63 -21.07
CA TRP A 487 -6.42 -33.50 -22.21
C TRP A 487 -5.84 -34.85 -21.78
N ARG A 488 -5.17 -34.90 -20.63
CA ARG A 488 -4.67 -36.14 -20.00
C ARG A 488 -5.71 -36.90 -19.18
N GLY A 489 -6.98 -36.46 -19.19
CA GLY A 489 -8.07 -37.10 -18.45
C GLY A 489 -8.07 -36.81 -16.94
N ARG A 490 -7.45 -35.70 -16.49
CA ARG A 490 -7.36 -35.30 -15.08
C ARG A 490 -7.96 -33.90 -14.83
N PRO A 491 -9.29 -33.70 -14.92
CA PRO A 491 -9.90 -32.37 -14.91
C PRO A 491 -10.00 -31.67 -13.54
N GLN A 492 -9.76 -32.35 -12.41
CA GLN A 492 -10.12 -31.88 -11.07
C GLN A 492 -8.95 -31.34 -10.22
N VAL A 493 -7.95 -30.69 -10.83
CA VAL A 493 -6.70 -30.35 -10.12
C VAL A 493 -6.43 -28.85 -10.07
N LEU A 494 -7.38 -28.10 -9.50
CA LEU A 494 -7.29 -26.64 -9.33
C LEU A 494 -6.02 -26.22 -8.57
N LEU A 495 -5.72 -26.89 -7.46
CA LEU A 495 -4.57 -26.57 -6.63
C LEU A 495 -3.24 -26.93 -7.31
N ASP A 496 -3.18 -28.02 -8.09
CA ASP A 496 -2.00 -28.33 -8.91
C ASP A 496 -1.77 -27.25 -9.96
N GLY A 497 -2.82 -26.80 -10.64
CA GLY A 497 -2.73 -25.71 -11.60
C GLY A 497 -2.19 -24.42 -10.95
N LEU A 498 -2.67 -24.08 -9.75
CA LEU A 498 -2.16 -22.94 -8.98
C LEU A 498 -0.69 -23.11 -8.63
N LEU A 499 -0.31 -24.27 -8.09
CA LEU A 499 1.07 -24.55 -7.69
C LEU A 499 2.02 -24.46 -8.90
N TRP A 500 1.70 -25.12 -10.02
CA TRP A 500 2.51 -25.03 -11.24
C TRP A 500 2.62 -23.62 -11.78
N ALA A 501 1.52 -22.83 -11.76
CA ALA A 501 1.56 -21.44 -12.18
C ALA A 501 2.50 -20.60 -11.29
N VAL A 502 2.42 -20.75 -9.97
CA VAL A 502 3.33 -20.08 -9.04
C VAL A 502 4.77 -20.55 -9.22
N CYS A 503 5.04 -21.85 -9.43
CA CYS A 503 6.38 -22.36 -9.74
C CYS A 503 6.98 -21.63 -10.92
N VAL A 504 6.23 -21.57 -12.03
CA VAL A 504 6.73 -21.02 -13.29
C VAL A 504 7.02 -19.53 -13.10
N ILE A 505 6.09 -18.79 -12.50
CA ILE A 505 6.30 -17.36 -12.24
C ILE A 505 7.54 -17.13 -11.38
N VAL A 506 7.65 -17.84 -10.26
CA VAL A 506 8.77 -17.68 -9.32
C VAL A 506 10.09 -18.23 -9.88
N LEU A 507 10.08 -19.17 -10.83
CA LEU A 507 11.28 -19.65 -11.50
C LEU A 507 11.85 -18.60 -12.47
N PHE A 508 10.98 -17.90 -13.21
CA PHE A 508 11.40 -16.85 -14.15
C PHE A 508 11.67 -15.52 -13.43
N ASP A 509 10.81 -15.16 -12.48
CA ASP A 509 10.95 -13.99 -11.63
C ASP A 509 10.71 -14.34 -10.14
N PRO A 510 11.76 -14.80 -9.44
CA PRO A 510 11.74 -14.98 -7.99
C PRO A 510 11.21 -13.77 -7.20
N GLY A 511 11.45 -12.54 -7.68
CA GLY A 511 10.96 -11.31 -7.03
C GLY A 511 9.45 -11.14 -7.11
N ALA A 512 8.77 -11.90 -7.97
CA ALA A 512 7.31 -11.97 -8.02
C ALA A 512 6.71 -12.66 -6.79
N ALA A 513 7.49 -13.44 -6.01
CA ALA A 513 7.03 -14.00 -4.75
C ALA A 513 6.66 -12.90 -3.73
N ASP A 514 7.35 -11.76 -3.79
CA ASP A 514 7.08 -10.57 -2.97
C ASP A 514 6.01 -9.65 -3.59
N ASP A 515 5.53 -9.96 -4.79
CA ASP A 515 4.51 -9.17 -5.46
C ASP A 515 3.13 -9.41 -4.81
N LEU A 516 2.57 -8.34 -4.27
CA LEU A 516 1.30 -8.37 -3.56
C LEU A 516 0.14 -8.84 -4.45
N SER A 517 0.16 -8.55 -5.75
CA SER A 517 -0.89 -8.99 -6.68
C SER A 517 -0.85 -10.51 -6.88
N LEU A 518 0.35 -11.10 -6.92
CA LEU A 518 0.50 -12.55 -6.98
C LEU A 518 0.04 -13.21 -5.68
N GLN A 519 0.51 -12.70 -4.52
CA GLN A 519 0.17 -13.24 -3.20
C GLN A 519 -1.33 -13.22 -2.94
N LEU A 520 -1.98 -12.07 -3.13
CA LEU A 520 -3.43 -11.92 -2.95
C LEU A 520 -4.21 -12.84 -3.91
N SER A 521 -3.78 -12.92 -5.17
CA SER A 521 -4.47 -13.75 -6.16
C SER A 521 -4.32 -15.25 -5.89
N ALA A 522 -3.13 -15.71 -5.49
CA ALA A 522 -2.89 -17.11 -5.12
C ALA A 522 -3.68 -17.51 -3.88
N CYS A 523 -3.69 -16.65 -2.85
CA CYS A 523 -4.49 -16.87 -1.64
C CYS A 523 -5.99 -16.90 -1.96
N ALA A 524 -6.49 -15.99 -2.79
CA ALA A 524 -7.90 -16.00 -3.20
C ALA A 524 -8.29 -17.32 -3.91
N VAL A 525 -7.46 -17.82 -4.81
CA VAL A 525 -7.69 -19.13 -5.47
C VAL A 525 -7.64 -20.28 -4.47
N ALA A 526 -6.72 -20.25 -3.49
CA ALA A 526 -6.71 -21.22 -2.40
C ALA A 526 -8.00 -21.16 -1.57
N GLY A 527 -8.55 -19.97 -1.33
CA GLY A 527 -9.86 -19.76 -0.69
C GLY A 527 -11.01 -20.38 -1.47
N ILE A 528 -11.01 -20.23 -2.79
CA ILE A 528 -11.98 -20.89 -3.68
C ILE A 528 -11.86 -22.42 -3.57
N ALA A 529 -10.63 -22.94 -3.60
CA ALA A 529 -10.38 -24.38 -3.49
C ALA A 529 -10.83 -24.96 -2.13
N LEU A 530 -10.65 -24.20 -1.04
CA LEU A 530 -11.02 -24.59 0.31
C LEU A 530 -12.49 -24.35 0.67
N ALA A 531 -13.25 -23.60 -0.14
CA ALA A 531 -14.65 -23.31 0.14
C ALA A 531 -15.52 -24.57 0.24
N ARG A 532 -15.29 -25.58 -0.62
CA ARG A 532 -16.03 -26.85 -0.60
C ARG A 532 -15.77 -27.67 0.67
N PRO A 533 -14.51 -27.99 1.06
CA PRO A 533 -14.28 -28.72 2.30
C PRO A 533 -14.73 -27.93 3.54
N LEU A 534 -14.60 -26.60 3.55
CA LEU A 534 -15.08 -25.78 4.65
C LEU A 534 -16.62 -25.79 4.77
N ALA A 535 -17.37 -25.98 3.68
CA ALA A 535 -18.84 -26.04 3.73
C ALA A 535 -19.34 -27.21 4.62
N ALA A 536 -18.52 -28.23 4.85
CA ALA A 536 -18.84 -29.32 5.78
C ALA A 536 -18.89 -28.88 7.25
N LEU A 537 -18.36 -27.70 7.59
CA LEU A 537 -18.47 -27.10 8.92
C LEU A 537 -19.84 -26.49 9.20
N LEU A 538 -20.62 -26.17 8.16
CA LEU A 538 -21.91 -25.50 8.32
C LEU A 538 -22.96 -26.42 8.98
N PRO A 539 -23.91 -25.91 9.77
CA PRO A 539 -25.06 -26.66 10.25
C PRO A 539 -25.80 -27.40 9.12
N ARG A 540 -26.32 -28.62 9.38
CA ARG A 540 -27.01 -29.45 8.36
C ARG A 540 -28.13 -28.69 7.63
N ARG A 541 -28.92 -27.88 8.34
CA ARG A 541 -29.98 -27.04 7.74
C ARG A 541 -29.45 -26.08 6.65
N LEU A 542 -28.26 -25.50 6.83
CA LEU A 542 -27.63 -24.62 5.84
C LEU A 542 -26.99 -25.42 4.68
N ARG A 543 -26.55 -26.66 4.95
CA ARG A 543 -26.09 -27.62 3.92
C ARG A 543 -27.21 -28.20 3.07
N GLU A 544 -28.42 -28.27 3.60
CA GLU A 544 -29.61 -28.79 2.91
C GLU A 544 -30.38 -27.69 2.15
N LEU A 545 -30.35 -26.44 2.63
CA LEU A 545 -30.95 -25.27 1.97
C LEU A 545 -30.33 -24.92 0.61
N GLY A 546 -29.13 -25.41 0.34
CA GLY A 546 -28.57 -25.44 -1.00
C GLY A 546 -27.79 -26.72 -1.15
N GLU A 547 -27.96 -27.45 -2.26
CA GLU A 547 -27.08 -28.58 -2.62
C GLU A 547 -25.62 -28.10 -2.79
N LEU A 548 -24.94 -27.73 -1.71
CA LEU A 548 -23.57 -27.25 -1.65
C LEU A 548 -22.56 -28.38 -1.93
N GLY A 549 -23.04 -29.61 -2.13
CA GLY A 549 -22.25 -30.78 -2.53
C GLY A 549 -21.75 -30.76 -3.98
N GLY A 550 -22.35 -29.95 -4.86
CA GLY A 550 -22.00 -29.81 -6.28
C GLY A 550 -20.98 -28.72 -6.60
N LEU A 551 -20.06 -28.39 -5.69
CA LEU A 551 -19.02 -27.35 -5.89
C LEU A 551 -17.87 -27.80 -6.82
N GLY A 552 -18.16 -28.61 -7.84
CA GLY A 552 -17.19 -29.00 -8.85
C GLY A 552 -17.90 -29.50 -10.10
N GLY A 553 -17.78 -28.75 -11.19
CA GLY A 553 -18.21 -29.19 -12.52
C GLY A 553 -19.42 -28.44 -13.07
N VAL A 554 -19.15 -27.36 -13.81
CA VAL A 554 -19.98 -27.04 -14.98
C VAL A 554 -19.80 -28.20 -15.96
N GLY A 555 -20.64 -29.23 -15.85
CA GLY A 555 -20.58 -30.39 -16.73
C GLY A 555 -21.09 -31.74 -16.21
N GLU A 556 -21.86 -31.79 -15.13
CA GLU A 556 -22.33 -33.08 -14.57
C GLU A 556 -23.87 -33.17 -14.54
N GLN A 557 -24.50 -32.82 -15.65
CA GLN A 557 -25.85 -33.25 -16.00
C GLN A 557 -25.83 -33.53 -17.50
N ASP A 558 -25.50 -34.77 -17.88
CA ASP A 558 -25.78 -35.44 -19.17
C ASP A 558 -24.97 -36.75 -19.27
N GLY A 559 -25.08 -37.62 -18.25
CA GLY A 559 -24.36 -38.91 -18.21
C GLY A 559 -25.22 -40.10 -17.77
N LEU A 560 -26.51 -39.88 -17.50
CA LEU A 560 -27.45 -40.93 -17.09
C LEU A 560 -28.43 -41.22 -18.23
N ALA A 561 -27.91 -41.71 -19.36
CA ALA A 561 -28.74 -42.30 -20.43
C ALA A 561 -28.05 -43.42 -21.23
N GLU A 562 -26.76 -43.76 -20.99
CA GLU A 562 -26.04 -44.76 -21.82
C GLU A 562 -25.52 -45.99 -21.05
N ARG A 563 -26.27 -46.48 -20.06
CA ARG A 563 -26.02 -47.83 -19.49
C ARG A 563 -27.33 -48.59 -19.35
N GLY A 564 -27.85 -49.04 -20.48
CA GLY A 564 -29.03 -49.91 -20.55
C GLY A 564 -29.00 -50.71 -21.85
N GLY A 565 -28.01 -51.58 -22.01
CA GLY A 565 -27.88 -52.41 -23.20
C GLY A 565 -26.92 -53.58 -22.95
N ALA A 566 -27.39 -54.60 -22.21
CA ALA A 566 -26.96 -56.00 -22.32
C ALA A 566 -27.64 -56.84 -21.23
N ALA A 567 -28.78 -57.46 -21.56
CA ALA A 567 -29.23 -58.75 -21.02
C ALA A 567 -30.45 -59.21 -21.82
N ILE A 568 -30.21 -59.93 -22.91
CA ILE A 568 -31.19 -60.80 -23.57
C ILE A 568 -30.90 -62.21 -23.03
N HIS A 569 -31.79 -62.77 -22.22
CA HIS A 569 -32.39 -64.10 -22.40
C HIS A 569 -33.25 -64.54 -21.19
N ASP A 570 -34.39 -65.11 -21.56
CA ASP A 570 -35.23 -66.13 -20.91
C ASP A 570 -36.17 -65.82 -19.74
N GLY A 571 -37.46 -66.13 -19.98
CA GLY A 571 -38.26 -66.91 -19.02
C GLY A 571 -39.63 -66.37 -18.62
N TYR A 572 -40.66 -66.71 -19.41
CA TYR A 572 -42.07 -66.93 -19.07
C TYR A 572 -42.60 -66.59 -17.65
N GLY A 573 -43.70 -65.80 -17.59
CA GLY A 573 -44.67 -65.88 -16.47
C GLY A 573 -45.59 -64.66 -16.24
N GLY A 574 -46.71 -64.59 -16.98
CA GLY A 574 -48.05 -64.15 -16.48
C GLY A 574 -48.33 -62.66 -16.10
N PRO A 575 -49.52 -62.11 -16.43
CA PRO A 575 -49.86 -60.70 -16.20
C PRO A 575 -50.56 -60.48 -14.85
N ALA A 576 -50.15 -59.46 -14.09
CA ALA A 576 -50.90 -58.98 -12.95
C ALA A 576 -50.97 -57.45 -12.91
N ALA A 577 -52.12 -56.96 -13.36
CA ALA A 577 -52.91 -55.85 -12.82
C ALA A 577 -52.15 -54.68 -12.17
N THR A 578 -52.18 -53.58 -12.92
CA THR A 578 -52.32 -52.20 -12.47
C THR A 578 -52.92 -52.00 -11.06
N SER A 579 -52.21 -51.29 -10.18
CA SER A 579 -52.86 -50.37 -9.22
C SER A 579 -52.19 -48.98 -9.30
N PRO A 580 -52.96 -47.90 -9.56
CA PRO A 580 -52.43 -46.54 -9.66
C PRO A 580 -52.47 -45.88 -8.27
N ALA A 581 -51.50 -46.17 -7.41
CA ALA A 581 -51.52 -45.62 -6.03
C ALA A 581 -50.23 -44.94 -5.56
N HIS A 582 -49.28 -44.59 -6.44
CA HIS A 582 -48.06 -43.89 -6.03
C HIS A 582 -47.62 -42.71 -6.90
N ARG A 583 -48.57 -42.05 -7.58
CA ARG A 583 -48.27 -40.93 -8.48
C ARG A 583 -48.99 -39.64 -8.10
N MET A 584 -48.83 -39.17 -6.86
CA MET A 584 -49.15 -37.79 -6.50
C MET A 584 -48.42 -37.40 -5.22
N HIS A 585 -47.87 -36.17 -5.18
CA HIS A 585 -47.03 -35.52 -4.13
C HIS A 585 -45.52 -35.75 -4.28
N ARG A 586 -44.66 -34.81 -4.69
CA ARG A 586 -44.73 -33.34 -4.78
C ARG A 586 -43.93 -32.87 -6.01
N ARG A 587 -44.60 -32.39 -7.05
CA ARG A 587 -44.02 -31.35 -7.93
C ARG A 587 -44.28 -30.01 -7.24
N THR A 588 -43.49 -29.67 -6.21
CA THR A 588 -43.39 -28.27 -5.83
C THR A 588 -42.62 -27.59 -6.94
N ALA A 589 -43.31 -26.76 -7.72
CA ALA A 589 -42.69 -25.77 -8.58
C ALA A 589 -41.63 -25.06 -7.74
N HIS A 590 -40.34 -25.37 -7.94
CA HIS A 590 -39.26 -24.66 -7.28
C HIS A 590 -38.97 -23.45 -8.17
N PRO A 591 -39.51 -22.27 -7.85
CA PRO A 591 -39.46 -21.13 -8.75
C PRO A 591 -38.02 -20.67 -8.87
N TRP A 592 -37.67 -20.01 -9.98
CA TRP A 592 -36.38 -19.34 -10.20
C TRP A 592 -35.81 -18.61 -8.96
N ARG A 593 -36.68 -18.14 -8.05
CA ARG A 593 -36.33 -17.58 -6.73
C ARG A 593 -35.46 -18.50 -5.88
N SER A 594 -35.72 -19.81 -5.83
CA SER A 594 -34.86 -20.75 -5.08
C SER A 594 -33.48 -20.92 -5.72
N ARG A 595 -33.41 -20.93 -7.05
CA ARG A 595 -32.13 -20.98 -7.79
C ARG A 595 -31.29 -19.73 -7.52
N LEU A 596 -31.93 -18.56 -7.49
CA LEU A 596 -31.27 -17.28 -7.21
C LEU A 596 -30.78 -17.20 -5.75
N VAL A 597 -31.58 -17.65 -4.79
CA VAL A 597 -31.17 -17.73 -3.37
C VAL A 597 -29.99 -18.69 -3.19
N VAL A 598 -30.02 -19.85 -3.84
CA VAL A 598 -28.91 -20.82 -3.78
C VAL A 598 -27.64 -20.26 -4.42
N TYR A 599 -27.75 -19.58 -5.56
CA TYR A 599 -26.62 -18.90 -6.19
C TYR A 599 -26.02 -17.83 -5.27
N ALA A 600 -26.87 -16.95 -4.71
CA ALA A 600 -26.44 -15.91 -3.79
C ALA A 600 -25.74 -16.50 -2.54
N ALA A 601 -26.32 -17.54 -1.94
CA ALA A 601 -25.72 -18.22 -0.78
C ALA A 601 -24.36 -18.85 -1.11
N ARG A 602 -24.23 -19.50 -2.29
CA ARG A 602 -22.95 -20.08 -2.75
C ARG A 602 -21.89 -19.01 -2.99
N THR A 603 -22.24 -17.92 -3.66
CA THR A 603 -21.32 -16.81 -3.94
C THR A 603 -20.87 -16.14 -2.64
N LEU A 604 -21.79 -15.87 -1.71
CA LEU A 604 -21.45 -15.33 -0.39
C LEU A 604 -20.53 -16.26 0.39
N TRP A 605 -20.77 -17.57 0.34
CA TRP A 605 -19.92 -18.56 1.01
C TRP A 605 -18.49 -18.58 0.46
N VAL A 606 -18.33 -18.61 -0.87
CA VAL A 606 -17.02 -18.56 -1.53
C VAL A 606 -16.31 -17.25 -1.19
N THR A 607 -17.01 -16.13 -1.28
CA THR A 607 -16.45 -14.82 -0.95
C THR A 607 -16.03 -14.74 0.51
N LEU A 608 -16.81 -15.29 1.45
CA LEU A 608 -16.43 -15.37 2.86
C LEU A 608 -15.16 -16.20 3.04
N CYS A 609 -15.05 -17.35 2.37
CA CYS A 609 -13.84 -18.18 2.44
C CYS A 609 -12.60 -17.44 1.90
N ILE A 610 -12.75 -16.72 0.78
CA ILE A 610 -11.69 -15.86 0.24
C ILE A 610 -11.30 -14.79 1.27
N GLN A 611 -12.28 -14.10 1.87
CA GLN A 611 -12.04 -13.03 2.83
C GLN A 611 -11.36 -13.54 4.11
N LEU A 612 -11.74 -14.71 4.62
CA LEU A 612 -11.10 -15.31 5.80
C LEU A 612 -9.63 -15.65 5.57
N ILE A 613 -9.33 -16.20 4.38
CA ILE A 613 -7.97 -16.51 3.96
C ILE A 613 -7.16 -15.23 3.74
N LEU A 614 -7.73 -14.24 3.06
CA LEU A 614 -7.05 -12.97 2.82
C LEU A 614 -6.92 -12.12 4.09
N LEU A 615 -7.74 -12.32 5.12
CA LEU A 615 -7.78 -11.48 6.32
C LEU A 615 -6.39 -11.33 6.96
N LEU A 616 -5.63 -12.42 7.06
CA LEU A 616 -4.30 -12.39 7.69
C LEU A 616 -3.31 -11.57 6.86
N LEU A 617 -3.30 -11.79 5.55
CA LEU A 617 -2.42 -11.07 4.64
C LEU A 617 -2.82 -9.58 4.55
N SER A 618 -4.11 -9.30 4.46
CA SER A 618 -4.66 -7.94 4.44
C SER A 618 -4.41 -7.20 5.75
N ALA A 619 -4.55 -7.87 6.90
CA ALA A 619 -4.22 -7.29 8.20
C ALA A 619 -2.74 -6.93 8.28
N ARG A 620 -1.82 -7.79 7.84
CA ARG A 620 -0.38 -7.51 7.88
C ARG A 620 0.06 -6.40 6.93
N VAL A 621 -0.44 -6.42 5.69
CA VAL A 621 -0.02 -5.52 4.60
C VAL A 621 -0.76 -4.18 4.70
N PHE A 622 -2.08 -4.22 4.75
CA PHE A 622 -2.92 -3.02 4.70
C PHE A 622 -3.33 -2.50 6.09
N GLY A 623 -3.20 -3.31 7.15
CA GLY A 623 -3.61 -2.92 8.50
C GLY A 623 -5.12 -2.75 8.67
N THR A 624 -5.92 -3.12 7.67
CA THR A 624 -7.36 -2.87 7.65
C THR A 624 -8.08 -4.09 7.08
N SER A 625 -9.35 -4.24 7.44
CA SER A 625 -10.25 -5.19 6.78
C SER A 625 -11.54 -4.50 6.39
N SER A 626 -12.02 -4.81 5.19
CA SER A 626 -13.36 -4.40 4.77
C SER A 626 -14.35 -5.54 5.03
N PRO A 627 -15.46 -5.29 5.77
CA PRO A 627 -16.52 -6.26 5.97
C PRO A 627 -17.52 -6.30 4.79
N TRP A 628 -17.35 -5.46 3.77
CA TRP A 628 -18.33 -5.22 2.70
C TRP A 628 -18.30 -6.24 1.56
N PHE A 629 -17.82 -7.44 1.83
CA PHE A 629 -17.70 -8.52 0.84
C PHE A 629 -19.04 -8.92 0.21
N ALA A 630 -20.18 -8.62 0.85
CA ALA A 630 -21.51 -8.85 0.30
C ALA A 630 -21.81 -7.98 -0.93
N LEU A 631 -21.16 -6.83 -1.09
CA LEU A 631 -21.31 -5.98 -2.28
C LEU A 631 -20.83 -6.68 -3.56
N ASN A 632 -19.96 -7.69 -3.44
CA ASN A 632 -19.54 -8.54 -4.55
C ASN A 632 -20.73 -9.26 -5.21
N LEU A 633 -21.80 -9.57 -4.47
CA LEU A 633 -23.00 -10.21 -5.02
C LEU A 633 -23.71 -9.31 -6.04
N LEU A 634 -23.64 -7.99 -5.86
CA LEU A 634 -24.27 -7.01 -6.73
C LEU A 634 -23.33 -6.59 -7.86
N PHE A 635 -22.10 -6.20 -7.53
CA PHE A 635 -21.24 -5.52 -8.50
C PHE A 635 -20.41 -6.46 -9.37
N LEU A 636 -20.02 -7.66 -8.90
CA LEU A 636 -19.26 -8.58 -9.77
C LEU A 636 -20.06 -9.01 -11.01
N PRO A 637 -21.33 -9.46 -10.90
CA PRO A 637 -22.11 -9.81 -12.09
C PRO A 637 -22.31 -8.63 -13.06
N LEU A 638 -22.41 -7.40 -12.55
CA LEU A 638 -22.56 -6.21 -13.38
C LEU A 638 -21.24 -5.82 -14.07
N ILE A 639 -20.13 -5.82 -13.35
CA ILE A 639 -18.82 -5.45 -13.91
C ILE A 639 -18.33 -6.54 -14.87
N ASP A 640 -18.29 -7.79 -14.43
CA ASP A 640 -17.75 -8.90 -15.24
C ASP A 640 -18.72 -9.38 -16.32
N GLY A 641 -20.02 -9.32 -16.05
CA GLY A 641 -21.06 -9.79 -16.97
C GLY A 641 -21.55 -8.75 -17.97
N VAL A 642 -21.42 -7.45 -17.67
CA VAL A 642 -21.90 -6.36 -18.53
C VAL A 642 -20.77 -5.43 -18.94
N ALA A 643 -20.07 -4.81 -17.98
CA ALA A 643 -19.06 -3.80 -18.30
C ALA A 643 -17.88 -4.36 -19.09
N LEU A 644 -17.34 -5.52 -18.71
CA LEU A 644 -16.18 -6.11 -19.36
C LEU A 644 -16.47 -6.57 -20.80
N PRO A 645 -17.53 -7.34 -21.12
CA PRO A 645 -17.82 -7.76 -22.49
C PRO A 645 -18.12 -6.57 -23.41
N LEU A 646 -18.93 -5.61 -22.94
CA LEU A 646 -19.24 -4.41 -23.71
C LEU A 646 -18.02 -3.49 -23.85
N GLY A 647 -17.17 -3.41 -22.83
CA GLY A 647 -15.90 -2.68 -22.87
C GLY A 647 -14.93 -3.26 -23.90
N LEU A 648 -14.77 -4.58 -23.93
CA LEU A 648 -13.96 -5.29 -24.92
C LEU A 648 -14.52 -5.11 -26.34
N ALA A 649 -15.85 -5.25 -26.52
CA ALA A 649 -16.50 -5.06 -27.80
C ALA A 649 -16.40 -3.60 -28.29
N GLY A 650 -16.67 -2.64 -27.42
CA GLY A 650 -16.56 -1.21 -27.71
C GLY A 650 -15.13 -0.81 -28.06
N MET A 651 -14.13 -1.28 -27.31
CA MET A 651 -12.73 -1.07 -27.65
C MET A 651 -12.36 -1.66 -29.02
N ALA A 652 -12.78 -2.90 -29.31
CA ALA A 652 -12.49 -3.55 -30.60
C ALA A 652 -13.14 -2.82 -31.79
N MET A 653 -14.32 -2.22 -31.59
CA MET A 653 -15.04 -1.45 -32.61
C MET A 653 -14.56 0.00 -32.74
N ALA A 654 -13.91 0.56 -31.73
CA ALA A 654 -13.55 1.98 -31.70
C ALA A 654 -12.73 2.45 -32.91
N PRO A 655 -11.78 1.68 -33.48
CA PRO A 655 -11.06 2.10 -34.68
C PRO A 655 -11.90 2.11 -35.96
N ALA A 656 -12.94 1.27 -36.06
CA ALA A 656 -13.70 1.06 -37.29
C ALA A 656 -15.09 1.72 -37.30
N ALA A 657 -15.75 1.78 -36.14
CA ALA A 657 -17.10 2.30 -35.95
C ALA A 657 -17.18 3.07 -34.61
N PRO A 658 -16.59 4.28 -34.53
CA PRO A 658 -16.45 5.01 -33.27
C PRO A 658 -17.79 5.37 -32.61
N GLU A 659 -18.86 5.61 -33.38
CA GLU A 659 -20.21 5.85 -32.86
C GLU A 659 -20.80 4.61 -32.18
N VAL A 660 -20.71 3.45 -32.84
CA VAL A 660 -21.18 2.17 -32.27
C VAL A 660 -20.38 1.83 -31.01
N ALA A 661 -19.06 2.05 -31.07
CA ALA A 661 -18.18 1.91 -29.90
C ALA A 661 -18.59 2.86 -28.77
N GLY A 662 -18.92 4.12 -29.07
CA GLY A 662 -19.40 5.11 -28.12
C GLY A 662 -20.62 4.62 -27.35
N TRP A 663 -21.65 4.13 -28.05
CA TRP A 663 -22.85 3.57 -27.43
C TRP A 663 -22.57 2.35 -26.57
N LEU A 664 -21.75 1.40 -27.06
CA LEU A 664 -21.35 0.22 -26.29
C LEU A 664 -20.63 0.62 -25.00
N LEU A 665 -19.71 1.58 -25.08
CA LEU A 665 -18.92 2.06 -23.95
C LEU A 665 -19.77 2.89 -22.97
N LEU A 666 -20.76 3.63 -23.46
CA LEU A 666 -21.73 4.33 -22.61
C LEU A 666 -22.52 3.35 -21.73
N VAL A 667 -23.02 2.25 -22.32
CA VAL A 667 -23.70 1.18 -21.56
C VAL A 667 -22.73 0.45 -20.64
N ALA A 668 -21.50 0.18 -21.10
CA ALA A 668 -20.46 -0.46 -20.29
C ALA A 668 -20.08 0.39 -19.06
N ARG A 669 -20.24 1.71 -19.12
CA ARG A 669 -19.92 2.65 -18.03
C ARG A 669 -20.94 2.60 -16.89
N TRP A 670 -22.21 2.34 -17.20
CA TRP A 670 -23.32 2.43 -16.25
C TRP A 670 -23.10 1.65 -14.92
N PRO A 671 -22.55 0.41 -14.92
CA PRO A 671 -22.20 -0.29 -13.68
C PRO A 671 -21.24 0.49 -12.77
N PHE A 672 -20.30 1.24 -13.35
CA PHE A 672 -19.34 2.06 -12.60
C PHE A 672 -19.97 3.35 -12.08
N ASP A 673 -20.90 3.96 -12.83
CA ASP A 673 -21.69 5.09 -12.33
C ASP A 673 -22.51 4.66 -11.09
N LEU A 674 -23.22 3.52 -11.20
CA LEU A 674 -23.97 2.94 -10.08
C LEU A 674 -23.05 2.64 -8.89
N LEU A 675 -21.87 2.06 -9.14
CA LEU A 675 -20.88 1.75 -8.10
C LEU A 675 -20.46 3.03 -7.37
N LEU A 676 -19.96 4.04 -8.07
CA LEU A 676 -19.43 5.24 -7.44
C LEU A 676 -20.49 6.03 -6.69
N VAL A 677 -21.70 6.16 -7.25
CA VAL A 677 -22.83 6.81 -6.55
C VAL A 677 -23.16 6.05 -5.27
N SER A 678 -23.24 4.72 -5.33
CA SER A 678 -23.55 3.89 -4.15
C SER A 678 -22.47 3.99 -3.08
N LEU A 679 -21.19 3.95 -3.47
CA LEU A 679 -20.08 4.02 -2.53
C LEU A 679 -19.95 5.41 -1.89
N ARG A 680 -20.09 6.49 -2.67
CA ARG A 680 -20.08 7.85 -2.12
C ARG A 680 -21.24 8.09 -1.16
N TRP A 681 -22.42 7.52 -1.45
CA TRP A 681 -23.55 7.57 -0.52
C TRP A 681 -23.26 6.79 0.78
N LEU A 682 -22.71 5.57 0.69
CA LEU A 682 -22.34 4.79 1.87
C LEU A 682 -21.23 5.46 2.70
N ASP A 683 -20.25 6.08 2.05
CA ASP A 683 -19.18 6.84 2.71
C ASP A 683 -19.73 8.07 3.43
N GLY A 684 -20.60 8.84 2.78
CA GLY A 684 -21.28 9.99 3.39
C GLY A 684 -22.19 9.61 4.57
N ALA A 685 -22.66 8.36 4.62
CA ALA A 685 -23.39 7.80 5.75
C ALA A 685 -22.49 7.19 6.85
N GLY A 686 -21.16 7.23 6.69
CA GLY A 686 -20.19 6.63 7.62
C GLY A 686 -20.16 5.09 7.60
N LEU A 687 -20.82 4.44 6.64
CA LEU A 687 -20.95 2.98 6.59
C LEU A 687 -19.71 2.29 6.00
N LEU A 688 -18.92 2.96 5.14
CA LEU A 688 -17.68 2.39 4.57
C LEU A 688 -16.46 2.42 5.51
N GLY A 689 -16.69 2.52 6.82
CA GLY A 689 -15.64 2.41 7.83
C GLY A 689 -14.80 1.13 7.64
N SER A 690 -13.48 1.30 7.66
CA SER A 690 -12.51 0.21 7.57
C SER A 690 -11.72 0.15 8.87
N PRO A 691 -12.11 -0.69 9.84
CA PRO A 691 -11.47 -0.71 11.14
C PRO A 691 -9.99 -1.01 11.00
N GLN A 692 -9.17 -0.24 11.72
CA GLN A 692 -7.76 -0.54 11.87
C GLN A 692 -7.65 -1.88 12.63
N LEU A 693 -6.83 -2.77 12.10
CA LEU A 693 -6.49 -4.04 12.73
C LEU A 693 -5.08 -3.99 13.29
N LEU A 694 -4.84 -4.87 14.26
CA LEU A 694 -3.50 -5.26 14.66
C LEU A 694 -2.80 -5.95 13.48
N ARG A 695 -1.54 -5.59 13.23
CA ARG A 695 -0.70 -6.28 12.24
C ARG A 695 -0.08 -7.50 12.93
N PRO A 696 -0.50 -8.73 12.59
CA PRO A 696 0.01 -9.92 13.27
C PRO A 696 1.48 -10.14 12.93
N HIS A 697 2.26 -10.57 13.91
CA HIS A 697 3.62 -11.02 13.66
C HIS A 697 3.65 -12.17 12.63
N PRO A 698 4.67 -12.29 11.76
CA PRO A 698 4.75 -13.37 10.76
C PRO A 698 4.55 -14.78 11.35
N ALA A 699 5.10 -15.05 12.53
CA ALA A 699 4.87 -16.29 13.28
C ALA A 699 3.38 -16.56 13.60
N ALA A 700 2.66 -15.54 14.07
CA ALA A 700 1.23 -15.62 14.31
C ALA A 700 0.42 -15.69 13.01
N MET A 701 0.95 -15.23 11.88
CA MET A 701 0.31 -15.52 10.61
C MET A 701 0.46 -17.01 10.29
N LEU A 702 1.69 -17.51 10.29
CA LEU A 702 2.01 -18.91 9.96
C LEU A 702 1.23 -19.89 10.83
N GLY A 703 1.18 -19.67 12.15
CA GLY A 703 0.42 -20.55 13.03
C GLY A 703 -1.08 -20.52 12.75
N LEU A 704 -1.69 -19.39 12.33
CA LEU A 704 -3.12 -19.31 12.02
C LEU A 704 -3.43 -20.09 10.75
N TRP A 705 -2.55 -20.02 9.74
CA TRP A 705 -2.63 -20.85 8.54
C TRP A 705 -2.52 -22.34 8.88
N VAL A 706 -1.61 -22.70 9.80
CA VAL A 706 -1.45 -24.09 10.26
C VAL A 706 -2.68 -24.57 11.03
N LEU A 707 -3.24 -23.75 11.91
CA LEU A 707 -4.48 -24.05 12.64
C LEU A 707 -5.66 -24.24 11.68
N LEU A 708 -5.78 -23.37 10.67
CA LEU A 708 -6.81 -23.49 9.62
C LEU A 708 -6.63 -24.81 8.84
N GLY A 709 -5.41 -25.13 8.43
CA GLY A 709 -5.09 -26.41 7.77
C GLY A 709 -5.43 -27.62 8.63
N ALA A 710 -5.10 -27.58 9.93
CA ALA A 710 -5.41 -28.64 10.87
C ALA A 710 -6.93 -28.82 11.09
N ALA A 711 -7.67 -27.71 11.19
CA ALA A 711 -9.12 -27.72 11.30
C ALA A 711 -9.77 -28.35 10.06
N VAL A 712 -9.31 -27.99 8.87
CA VAL A 712 -9.78 -28.57 7.60
C VAL A 712 -9.51 -30.07 7.54
N LEU A 713 -8.31 -30.53 7.96
CA LEU A 713 -7.98 -31.95 8.03
C LEU A 713 -8.89 -32.71 9.01
N HIS A 714 -9.14 -32.15 10.19
CA HIS A 714 -10.01 -32.75 11.21
C HIS A 714 -11.47 -32.88 10.73
N VAL A 715 -11.96 -31.89 9.99
CA VAL A 715 -13.32 -31.92 9.41
C VAL A 715 -13.41 -32.93 8.28
N SER A 716 -12.39 -32.99 7.42
CA SER A 716 -12.32 -33.96 6.32
C SER A 716 -12.46 -35.38 6.84
N GLU A 717 -11.82 -35.71 7.96
CA GLU A 717 -11.95 -37.01 8.60
C GLU A 717 -13.34 -37.27 9.16
N ARG A 718 -13.95 -36.33 9.89
CA ARG A 718 -15.30 -36.52 10.46
C ARG A 718 -16.34 -36.81 9.39
N VAL A 719 -16.22 -36.19 8.22
CA VAL A 719 -17.12 -36.46 7.09
C VAL A 719 -16.85 -37.84 6.49
N SER A 720 -15.58 -38.24 6.35
CA SER A 720 -15.20 -39.56 5.85
C SER A 720 -15.63 -40.70 6.80
N ASP A 721 -15.50 -40.51 8.11
CA ASP A 721 -15.91 -41.48 9.13
C ASP A 721 -17.44 -41.72 9.10
N GLN A 722 -18.22 -40.67 8.80
CA GLN A 722 -19.69 -40.76 8.70
C GLN A 722 -20.15 -41.47 7.42
N THR A 723 -19.40 -41.37 6.31
CA THR A 723 -19.75 -42.01 5.03
C THR A 723 -19.17 -43.41 4.86
N SER A 724 -18.07 -43.76 5.53
CA SER A 724 -17.35 -45.03 5.32
C SER A 724 -17.62 -46.13 6.35
N GLY A 725 -18.57 -45.97 7.28
CA GLY A 725 -19.08 -47.09 8.09
C GLY A 725 -18.02 -47.88 8.89
N GLY A 726 -17.03 -47.20 9.48
CA GLY A 726 -16.12 -47.80 10.48
C GLY A 726 -14.99 -48.72 9.99
N ALA A 727 -14.85 -48.99 8.69
CA ALA A 727 -13.90 -50.00 8.19
C ALA A 727 -12.42 -49.56 8.06
N THR A 728 -12.04 -48.30 8.36
CA THR A 728 -10.68 -47.75 8.12
C THR A 728 -9.99 -47.20 9.37
N GLY A 729 -10.03 -47.93 10.50
CA GLY A 729 -9.54 -47.46 11.80
C GLY A 729 -8.03 -47.08 11.89
N GLN A 730 -7.15 -47.72 11.11
CA GLN A 730 -5.70 -47.43 11.18
C GLN A 730 -5.28 -46.15 10.41
N ALA A 731 -5.91 -45.86 9.27
CA ALA A 731 -5.62 -44.64 8.51
C ALA A 731 -6.12 -43.39 9.24
N ALA A 732 -7.30 -43.48 9.85
CA ALA A 732 -7.92 -42.43 10.68
C ALA A 732 -7.10 -42.09 11.94
N GLY A 733 -6.50 -43.09 12.60
CA GLY A 733 -5.63 -42.85 13.76
C GLY A 733 -4.37 -42.03 13.43
N SER A 734 -3.80 -42.22 12.23
CA SER A 734 -2.58 -41.50 11.80
C SER A 734 -2.84 -40.04 11.45
N THR A 735 -4.03 -39.73 10.93
CA THR A 735 -4.38 -38.38 10.47
C THR A 735 -4.93 -37.51 11.62
N ARG A 736 -5.67 -38.09 12.59
CA ARG A 736 -5.98 -37.42 13.88
C ARG A 736 -4.73 -36.99 14.65
N ARG A 737 -3.71 -37.86 14.72
CA ARG A 737 -2.42 -37.51 15.34
C ARG A 737 -1.73 -36.36 14.60
N ARG A 738 -1.79 -36.32 13.27
CA ARG A 738 -1.25 -35.20 12.47
C ARG A 738 -2.02 -33.90 12.70
N ALA A 739 -3.35 -33.95 12.71
CA ALA A 739 -4.17 -32.77 13.01
C ALA A 739 -3.86 -32.25 14.42
N ALA A 740 -3.73 -33.11 15.42
CA ALA A 740 -3.34 -32.73 16.79
C ALA A 740 -1.93 -32.11 16.85
N LEU A 741 -0.94 -32.66 16.14
CA LEU A 741 0.41 -32.10 16.06
C LEU A 741 0.42 -30.74 15.37
N LEU A 742 -0.33 -30.58 14.27
CA LEU A 742 -0.46 -29.28 13.59
C LEU A 742 -1.22 -28.27 14.45
N LEU A 743 -2.24 -28.69 15.21
CA LEU A 743 -2.92 -27.83 16.18
C LEU A 743 -1.94 -27.35 17.26
N ALA A 744 -1.15 -28.25 17.85
CA ALA A 744 -0.15 -27.91 18.85
C ALA A 744 0.93 -26.97 18.29
N ALA A 745 1.46 -27.26 17.09
CA ALA A 745 2.45 -26.42 16.45
C ALA A 745 1.89 -25.03 16.05
N GLY A 746 0.67 -24.99 15.52
CA GLY A 746 -0.03 -23.74 15.19
C GLY A 746 -0.31 -22.90 16.44
N ALA A 747 -0.71 -23.52 17.55
CA ALA A 747 -0.88 -22.84 18.84
C ALA A 747 0.46 -22.33 19.40
N LEU A 748 1.54 -23.11 19.32
CA LEU A 748 2.87 -22.66 19.76
C LEU A 748 3.35 -21.45 18.94
N LEU A 749 3.11 -21.46 17.63
CA LEU A 749 3.39 -20.32 16.76
C LEU A 749 2.53 -19.09 17.06
N MET A 750 1.31 -19.27 17.60
CA MET A 750 0.51 -18.14 18.13
C MET A 750 1.11 -17.54 19.39
N LEU A 751 1.73 -18.38 20.22
CA LEU A 751 2.33 -17.95 21.48
C LEU A 751 3.68 -17.24 21.26
N GLY A 752 4.38 -17.55 20.17
CA GLY A 752 5.65 -16.91 19.78
C GLY A 752 5.63 -15.38 19.87
N PRO A 753 4.69 -14.67 19.23
CA PRO A 753 4.60 -13.20 19.33
C PRO A 753 3.96 -12.66 20.62
N VAL A 754 3.41 -13.53 21.47
CA VAL A 754 3.00 -13.18 22.84
C VAL A 754 4.23 -13.15 23.75
N TRP A 755 5.28 -13.92 23.46
CA TRP A 755 6.49 -13.97 24.28
C TRP A 755 7.24 -12.64 24.35
N PRO A 756 7.54 -11.90 23.26
CA PRO A 756 8.09 -10.55 23.35
C PRO A 756 7.16 -9.56 24.06
N ARG A 757 5.83 -9.76 24.02
CA ARG A 757 4.88 -8.92 24.74
C ARG A 757 4.85 -9.22 26.23
N LEU A 758 4.94 -10.49 26.62
CA LEU A 758 5.10 -10.91 28.02
C LEU A 758 6.46 -10.43 28.54
N ALA A 759 7.52 -10.61 27.76
CA ALA A 759 8.87 -10.12 28.07
C ALA A 759 8.91 -8.57 28.16
N ALA A 760 8.21 -7.87 27.26
CA ALA A 760 8.07 -6.41 27.30
C ALA A 760 7.12 -5.93 28.41
N ALA A 761 6.16 -6.74 28.84
CA ALA A 761 5.32 -6.45 30.00
C ALA A 761 6.09 -6.67 31.32
N THR A 762 7.14 -7.50 31.30
CA THR A 762 8.11 -7.64 32.40
C THR A 762 9.30 -6.70 32.28
N ASP A 763 9.49 -6.05 31.13
CA ASP A 763 10.47 -5.00 30.90
C ASP A 763 9.82 -3.66 31.27
N PRO A 764 10.16 -3.04 32.39
CA PRO A 764 9.47 -1.85 32.88
C PRO A 764 9.78 -0.60 32.02
N ALA A 765 10.25 -0.76 30.78
CA ALA A 765 10.91 0.32 30.09
C ALA A 765 9.95 1.40 29.57
N VAL A 766 10.24 2.66 29.91
CA VAL A 766 9.69 3.83 29.22
C VAL A 766 10.45 4.00 27.92
N ARG A 767 9.73 4.14 26.81
CA ARG A 767 10.28 4.20 25.47
C ARG A 767 9.74 5.40 24.73
N LEU A 768 10.65 6.24 24.22
CA LEU A 768 10.34 7.34 23.31
C LEU A 768 10.89 6.96 21.93
N ALA A 769 10.04 6.91 20.92
CA ALA A 769 10.40 6.60 19.55
C ALA A 769 10.08 7.76 18.61
N VAL A 770 11.09 8.30 17.94
CA VAL A 770 10.92 9.27 16.85
C VAL A 770 10.77 8.48 15.56
N LEU A 771 9.59 8.51 14.95
CA LEU A 771 9.26 7.75 13.75
C LEU A 771 9.85 8.40 12.49
N ASP A 772 10.34 7.59 11.56
CA ASP A 772 10.77 8.06 10.24
C ASP A 772 9.53 8.32 9.36
N VAL A 773 8.94 9.51 9.49
CA VAL A 773 7.76 9.94 8.73
C VAL A 773 8.10 10.67 7.43
N GLY A 774 9.39 10.76 7.11
CA GLY A 774 9.88 11.56 5.99
C GLY A 774 9.76 13.05 6.31
N GLN A 775 8.63 13.68 6.01
CA GLN A 775 8.44 15.12 6.29
C GLN A 775 7.60 15.32 7.56
N GLY A 776 8.09 16.17 8.46
CA GLY A 776 7.45 16.50 9.73
C GLY A 776 7.99 15.71 10.91
N GLN A 777 7.25 15.74 12.02
CA GLN A 777 7.59 15.06 13.27
C GLN A 777 6.51 14.07 13.68
N SER A 778 6.93 12.93 14.23
CA SER A 778 6.04 12.02 14.95
C SER A 778 6.79 11.28 16.03
N VAL A 779 6.34 11.42 17.27
CA VAL A 779 6.97 10.86 18.47
C VAL A 779 5.98 9.95 19.18
N ALA A 780 6.29 8.67 19.27
CA ALA A 780 5.51 7.69 20.02
C ALA A 780 6.12 7.46 21.40
N LEU A 781 5.32 7.57 22.44
CA LEU A 781 5.68 7.26 23.82
C LEU A 781 4.97 5.98 24.26
N ASP A 782 5.71 5.06 24.88
CA ASP A 782 5.23 3.79 25.38
C ASP A 782 5.83 3.56 26.77
N TRP A 783 5.00 3.31 27.78
CA TRP A 783 5.45 3.05 29.16
C TRP A 783 4.92 1.73 29.69
N GLY A 784 4.65 0.77 28.79
CA GLY A 784 4.14 -0.56 29.10
C GLY A 784 2.64 -0.59 29.44
N ALA A 785 2.20 0.24 30.39
CA ALA A 785 0.80 0.35 30.80
C ALA A 785 -0.06 1.17 29.82
N GLY A 786 0.55 2.07 29.05
CA GLY A 786 -0.14 2.95 28.12
C GLY A 786 0.75 3.47 27.01
N ARG A 787 0.12 4.12 26.02
CA ARG A 787 0.81 4.66 24.84
C ARG A 787 0.24 5.99 24.40
N MET A 788 1.11 6.89 23.97
CA MET A 788 0.75 8.21 23.46
C MET A 788 1.46 8.47 22.13
N LEU A 789 0.82 9.25 21.27
CA LEU A 789 1.44 9.78 20.05
C LEU A 789 1.44 11.31 20.11
N VAL A 790 2.61 11.92 19.95
CA VAL A 790 2.81 13.36 19.84
C VAL A 790 3.25 13.66 18.41
N ASP A 791 2.42 14.40 17.67
CA ASP A 791 2.56 14.68 16.24
C ASP A 791 2.52 13.42 15.34
N GLY A 792 2.06 13.57 14.09
CA GLY A 792 1.81 12.48 13.15
C GLY A 792 2.54 12.61 11.81
N GLY A 793 3.37 13.65 11.62
CA GLY A 793 3.95 13.96 10.33
C GLY A 793 2.91 14.46 9.31
N GLY A 794 3.36 14.70 8.09
CA GLY A 794 2.43 15.01 7.00
C GLY A 794 3.08 15.54 5.72
N THR A 795 2.43 15.29 4.58
CA THR A 795 2.89 15.80 3.27
C THR A 795 1.79 16.56 2.54
N ALA A 796 2.18 17.31 1.50
CA ALA A 796 1.24 18.00 0.62
C ALA A 796 0.41 17.07 -0.28
N SER A 797 0.81 15.81 -0.39
CA SER A 797 0.23 14.88 -1.34
C SER A 797 -1.22 14.58 -0.97
N ARG A 798 -2.12 14.68 -1.96
CA ARG A 798 -3.53 14.29 -1.81
C ARG A 798 -3.75 12.77 -1.82
N SER A 799 -2.83 12.01 -2.41
CA SER A 799 -2.91 10.54 -2.52
C SER A 799 -2.00 9.78 -1.56
N TRP A 800 -1.19 10.49 -0.77
CA TRP A 800 -0.34 9.91 0.27
C TRP A 800 -0.73 10.43 1.65
N ASP A 801 -1.33 9.55 2.45
CA ASP A 801 -1.65 9.79 3.86
C ASP A 801 -0.55 9.17 4.74
N THR A 802 0.26 10.01 5.38
CA THR A 802 1.37 9.60 6.27
C THR A 802 0.86 8.81 7.47
N GLY A 803 -0.29 9.18 8.02
CA GLY A 803 -0.93 8.49 9.13
C GLY A 803 -1.25 7.05 8.78
N ARG A 804 -1.92 6.83 7.64
CA ARG A 804 -2.29 5.48 7.18
C ARG A 804 -1.12 4.64 6.70
N ARG A 805 -0.14 5.25 6.02
CA ARG A 805 0.94 4.51 5.32
C ARG A 805 2.22 4.35 6.12
N VAL A 806 2.42 5.14 7.17
CA VAL A 806 3.67 5.15 7.95
C VAL A 806 3.39 4.97 9.44
N VAL A 807 2.62 5.89 10.03
CA VAL A 807 2.39 5.92 11.48
C VAL A 807 1.58 4.72 11.96
N ALA A 808 0.43 4.45 11.33
CA ALA A 808 -0.43 3.33 11.69
C ALA A 808 0.28 1.96 11.60
N PRO A 809 1.04 1.63 10.52
CA PRO A 809 1.87 0.43 10.50
C PRO A 809 2.83 0.31 11.67
N ALA A 810 3.54 1.39 12.02
CA ALA A 810 4.49 1.38 13.14
C ALA A 810 3.80 1.17 14.50
N LEU A 811 2.61 1.75 14.70
CA LEU A 811 1.86 1.64 15.95
C LEU A 811 1.08 0.32 16.12
N THR A 812 0.77 -0.34 15.02
CA THR A 812 -0.01 -1.59 14.98
C THR A 812 0.83 -2.84 14.80
N ASP A 813 2.16 -2.70 14.69
CA ASP A 813 3.07 -3.83 14.58
C ASP A 813 3.02 -4.68 15.85
N ASN A 814 2.40 -5.84 15.72
CA ASN A 814 2.13 -6.76 16.81
C ASN A 814 1.50 -6.06 18.04
N ARG A 815 0.71 -5.00 17.85
CA ARG A 815 0.06 -4.22 18.93
C ARG A 815 -1.35 -3.77 18.50
N PRO A 816 -2.33 -3.70 19.42
CA PRO A 816 -3.69 -3.30 19.06
C PRO A 816 -3.74 -1.81 18.71
N PRO A 817 -4.69 -1.33 17.89
CA PRO A 817 -4.83 0.07 17.53
C PRO A 817 -5.52 0.88 18.66
N ARG A 818 -4.81 1.03 19.79
CA ARG A 818 -5.30 1.73 20.98
C ARG A 818 -4.25 2.69 21.52
N LEU A 819 -4.64 3.91 21.84
CA LEU A 819 -3.77 4.94 22.43
C LEU A 819 -4.47 5.62 23.62
N ASP A 820 -3.71 5.92 24.67
CA ASP A 820 -4.17 6.71 25.80
C ASP A 820 -4.36 8.18 25.45
N ALA A 821 -3.51 8.70 24.57
CA ALA A 821 -3.57 10.07 24.11
C ALA A 821 -3.00 10.24 22.70
N VAL A 822 -3.61 11.13 21.93
CA VAL A 822 -3.05 11.69 20.70
C VAL A 822 -2.94 13.20 20.89
N VAL A 823 -1.74 13.73 20.69
CA VAL A 823 -1.41 15.13 20.95
C VAL A 823 -0.77 15.74 19.71
N TRP A 824 -1.14 16.96 19.34
CA TRP A 824 -0.36 17.76 18.39
C TRP A 824 0.25 18.97 19.09
N SER A 825 1.49 19.28 18.72
CA SER A 825 2.18 20.46 19.23
C SER A 825 1.57 21.75 18.71
N HIS A 826 1.26 21.82 17.42
CA HIS A 826 0.65 22.96 16.73
C HIS A 826 -0.08 22.45 15.46
N PRO A 827 -0.98 23.24 14.83
CA PRO A 827 -1.89 22.73 13.81
C PRO A 827 -1.29 22.58 12.40
N ASP A 828 0.01 22.77 12.23
CA ASP A 828 0.65 22.69 10.92
C ASP A 828 0.57 21.28 10.32
N ARG A 829 0.53 21.26 8.99
CA ARG A 829 0.27 20.05 8.22
C ARG A 829 1.26 18.92 8.51
N ASP A 830 2.53 19.23 8.69
CA ASP A 830 3.61 18.29 8.97
C ASP A 830 3.66 17.82 10.43
N HIS A 831 2.70 18.24 11.25
CA HIS A 831 2.48 17.73 12.61
C HIS A 831 1.08 17.10 12.75
N LEU A 832 0.02 17.78 12.30
CA LEU A 832 -1.37 17.37 12.50
C LEU A 832 -1.86 16.33 11.47
N ARG A 833 -1.48 16.43 10.18
CA ARG A 833 -2.18 15.70 9.10
C ARG A 833 -2.16 14.19 9.27
N GLY A 834 -1.04 13.62 9.71
CA GLY A 834 -0.94 12.18 9.97
C GLY A 834 -1.79 11.71 11.15
N LEU A 835 -2.09 12.59 12.11
CA LEU A 835 -2.94 12.27 13.26
C LEU A 835 -4.40 12.10 12.88
N LEU A 836 -4.88 12.78 11.83
CA LEU A 836 -6.27 12.69 11.39
C LEU A 836 -6.69 11.24 11.12
N TYR A 837 -5.84 10.45 10.46
CA TYR A 837 -6.12 9.03 10.25
C TYR A 837 -6.09 8.23 11.55
N VAL A 838 -5.14 8.54 12.45
CA VAL A 838 -5.00 7.82 13.72
C VAL A 838 -6.21 8.06 14.63
N ILE A 839 -6.67 9.31 14.76
CA ILE A 839 -7.85 9.67 15.58
C ILE A 839 -9.11 8.99 15.04
N ASP A 840 -9.27 8.92 13.71
CA ASP A 840 -10.42 8.28 13.06
C ASP A 840 -10.41 6.75 13.18
N ALA A 841 -9.22 6.13 13.10
CA ALA A 841 -9.09 4.68 12.96
C ALA A 841 -8.72 3.92 14.25
N PHE A 842 -8.20 4.61 15.27
CA PHE A 842 -7.76 4.00 16.54
C PHE A 842 -8.77 4.28 17.67
N ALA A 843 -8.81 3.40 18.67
CA ALA A 843 -9.46 3.74 19.93
C ALA A 843 -8.52 4.64 20.75
N VAL A 844 -8.86 5.92 20.84
CA VAL A 844 -8.07 6.94 21.53
C VAL A 844 -8.81 7.38 22.79
N ARG A 845 -8.14 7.47 23.95
CA ARG A 845 -8.81 7.92 25.18
C ARG A 845 -8.85 9.44 25.31
N ARG A 846 -7.78 10.14 24.94
CA ARG A 846 -7.67 11.60 25.02
C ARG A 846 -7.13 12.18 23.72
N VAL A 847 -7.66 13.32 23.30
CA VAL A 847 -7.19 14.06 22.13
C VAL A 847 -6.87 15.47 22.59
N ALA A 848 -5.65 15.94 22.39
CA ALA A 848 -5.19 17.21 22.93
C ALA A 848 -4.35 18.03 21.96
N GLY A 849 -4.34 19.35 22.14
CA GLY A 849 -3.56 20.29 21.34
C GLY A 849 -3.21 21.55 22.10
N ASN A 850 -2.53 22.48 21.43
CA ASN A 850 -2.24 23.83 21.95
C ASN A 850 -3.49 24.75 22.01
N GLY A 851 -4.62 24.30 21.44
CA GLY A 851 -5.88 25.02 21.37
C GLY A 851 -5.97 26.02 20.21
N GLU A 852 -5.01 26.03 19.28
CA GLU A 852 -5.15 26.77 18.03
C GLU A 852 -6.03 25.98 17.04
N PRO A 853 -7.04 26.62 16.44
CA PRO A 853 -7.91 25.93 15.48
C PRO A 853 -7.12 25.66 14.18
N PRO A 854 -7.07 24.40 13.72
CA PRO A 854 -6.44 24.09 12.44
C PRO A 854 -7.19 24.72 11.27
N HIS A 855 -6.45 25.20 10.28
CA HIS A 855 -7.01 25.87 9.11
C HIS A 855 -7.22 24.93 7.92
N GLY A 856 -8.09 25.34 6.98
CA GLY A 856 -8.28 24.67 5.69
C GLY A 856 -8.90 23.27 5.77
N GLU A 857 -8.52 22.41 4.81
CA GLU A 857 -9.08 21.04 4.67
C GLU A 857 -8.79 20.16 5.90
N ASP A 858 -7.62 20.31 6.51
CA ASP A 858 -7.21 19.51 7.67
C ASP A 858 -8.06 19.86 8.90
N GLY A 859 -8.41 21.13 9.12
CA GLY A 859 -9.28 21.54 10.22
C GLY A 859 -10.74 21.13 10.06
N ALA A 860 -11.27 21.23 8.84
CA ALA A 860 -12.63 20.72 8.53
C ALA A 860 -12.71 19.20 8.76
N ARG A 861 -11.65 18.47 8.36
CA ARG A 861 -11.55 17.02 8.56
C ARG A 861 -11.42 16.66 10.04
N LEU A 862 -10.58 17.35 10.82
CA LEU A 862 -10.46 17.14 12.26
C LEU A 862 -11.81 17.35 12.95
N THR A 863 -12.50 18.45 12.66
CA THR A 863 -13.81 18.76 13.23
C THR A 863 -14.85 17.67 12.95
N ALA A 864 -14.87 17.17 11.71
CA ALA A 864 -15.76 16.07 11.33
C ALA A 864 -15.43 14.78 12.10
N ILE A 865 -14.15 14.43 12.23
CA ILE A 865 -13.69 13.24 12.96
C ILE A 865 -14.05 13.34 14.44
N LEU A 866 -13.72 14.46 15.10
CA LEU A 866 -14.01 14.66 16.53
C LEU A 866 -15.51 14.56 16.81
N ARG A 867 -16.35 15.18 15.97
CA ARG A 867 -17.81 15.12 16.09
C ARG A 867 -18.35 13.71 15.86
N HIS A 868 -17.84 12.98 14.87
CA HIS A 868 -18.31 11.64 14.54
C HIS A 868 -17.88 10.61 15.59
N ALA A 869 -16.65 10.70 16.08
CA ALA A 869 -16.09 9.81 17.09
C ALA A 869 -16.52 10.16 18.53
N GLY A 870 -17.11 11.35 18.74
CA GLY A 870 -17.52 11.81 20.07
C GLY A 870 -16.34 12.23 20.95
N TYR A 871 -15.23 12.69 20.35
CA TYR A 871 -14.09 13.21 21.09
C TYR A 871 -14.23 14.72 21.32
N HIS A 872 -13.75 15.17 22.48
CA HIS A 872 -13.53 16.58 22.77
C HIS A 872 -12.04 16.85 22.77
N GLU A 873 -11.62 17.93 22.08
CA GLU A 873 -10.23 18.39 22.13
C GLU A 873 -9.94 19.00 23.51
N GLU A 874 -8.92 18.47 24.19
CA GLU A 874 -8.36 19.06 25.39
C GLU A 874 -7.32 20.12 25.01
N ARG A 875 -7.47 21.34 25.53
CA ARG A 875 -6.44 22.36 25.41
C ARG A 875 -5.39 22.20 26.49
N TRP A 876 -4.17 21.86 26.09
CA TRP A 876 -3.04 21.77 27.00
C TRP A 876 -2.28 23.10 27.09
N HIS A 877 -1.81 23.44 28.30
CA HIS A 877 -1.15 24.71 28.58
C HIS A 877 -0.08 24.59 29.67
N ALA A 878 0.82 25.57 29.72
CA ALA A 878 1.94 25.65 30.64
C ALA A 878 1.51 25.47 32.10
N GLY A 879 2.26 24.66 32.85
CA GLY A 879 2.01 24.35 34.26
C GLY A 879 1.20 23.07 34.49
N GLN A 880 0.56 22.52 33.46
CA GLN A 880 -0.12 21.22 33.57
C GLN A 880 0.86 20.06 33.70
N ARG A 881 0.45 19.06 34.48
CA ARG A 881 1.16 17.79 34.67
C ARG A 881 0.23 16.64 34.36
N ILE A 882 0.57 15.84 33.35
CA ILE A 882 -0.23 14.71 32.90
C ILE A 882 0.39 13.43 33.49
N PRO A 883 -0.26 12.77 34.46
CA PRO A 883 0.26 11.53 35.04
C PRO A 883 0.15 10.39 34.02
N LEU A 884 1.25 9.67 33.79
CA LEU A 884 1.34 8.52 32.89
C LEU A 884 1.37 7.19 33.67
N ALA A 885 2.21 7.14 34.70
CA ALA A 885 2.35 6.03 35.64
C ALA A 885 2.88 6.55 36.99
N ASP A 886 3.00 5.69 37.99
CA ASP A 886 3.54 6.06 39.31
C ASP A 886 4.98 6.58 39.17
N GLY A 887 5.17 7.87 39.47
CA GLY A 887 6.46 8.54 39.34
C GLY A 887 6.85 8.94 37.91
N LEU A 888 6.00 8.73 36.90
CA LEU A 888 6.23 9.15 35.50
C LEU A 888 5.15 10.14 35.06
N GLU A 889 5.57 11.35 34.68
CA GLU A 889 4.68 12.46 34.32
C GLU A 889 5.17 13.18 33.05
N LEU A 890 4.22 13.73 32.30
CA LEU A 890 4.47 14.65 31.21
C LEU A 890 4.10 16.07 31.65
N GLU A 891 5.10 16.95 31.76
CA GLU A 891 4.93 18.36 32.10
C GLU A 891 4.70 19.16 30.81
N VAL A 892 3.68 20.01 30.80
CA VAL A 892 3.45 20.98 29.72
C VAL A 892 4.11 22.29 30.14
N LEU A 893 5.15 22.71 29.41
CA LEU A 893 5.94 23.91 29.73
C LEU A 893 5.47 25.15 28.95
N HIS A 894 4.86 24.95 27.79
CA HIS A 894 4.42 25.99 26.86
C HIS A 894 3.23 25.46 26.03
N PRO A 895 2.30 26.31 25.53
CA PRO A 895 2.14 27.74 25.75
C PRO A 895 1.40 28.06 27.05
N PRO A 896 1.60 29.25 27.64
CA PRO A 896 0.76 29.73 28.73
C PRO A 896 -0.69 29.96 28.28
N LEU A 897 -1.63 30.04 29.24
CA LEU A 897 -3.00 30.45 28.94
C LEU A 897 -3.01 31.88 28.39
N PRO A 898 -3.88 32.21 27.40
CA PRO A 898 -3.94 33.54 26.80
C PRO A 898 -4.20 34.68 27.80
N GLU A 899 -4.85 34.37 28.94
CA GLU A 899 -5.15 35.35 29.98
C GLU A 899 -3.95 35.63 30.92
N ALA A 900 -2.91 34.80 30.88
CA ALA A 900 -1.79 34.82 31.82
C ALA A 900 -0.46 35.30 31.22
N ALA A 901 -0.37 35.53 29.91
CA ALA A 901 0.83 35.96 29.21
C ALA A 901 0.51 37.12 28.24
N GLY A 902 1.51 37.96 27.94
CA GLY A 902 1.39 39.17 27.09
C GLY A 902 0.92 38.91 25.65
N PRO A 903 1.64 39.32 24.59
CA PRO A 903 1.18 39.07 23.22
C PRO A 903 0.98 37.55 23.01
N ALA A 904 -0.14 37.18 22.38
CA ALA A 904 -0.48 35.78 22.13
C ALA A 904 0.58 35.12 21.23
N PHE A 905 1.07 33.94 21.62
CA PHE A 905 1.89 33.10 20.75
C PHE A 905 1.00 32.52 19.64
N ASP A 906 1.51 32.49 18.41
CA ASP A 906 0.83 31.91 17.26
C ASP A 906 1.73 30.94 16.46
N GLY A 907 1.10 30.02 15.73
CA GLY A 907 1.77 29.08 14.83
C GLY A 907 2.87 28.27 15.53
N ASN A 908 4.08 28.25 14.95
CA ASN A 908 5.21 27.51 15.52
C ASN A 908 5.55 27.97 16.93
N ASP A 909 5.42 29.26 17.21
CA ASP A 909 5.68 29.82 18.54
C ASP A 909 4.62 29.42 19.55
N ALA A 910 3.41 29.02 19.14
CA ALA A 910 2.38 28.44 20.01
C ALA A 910 2.54 26.93 20.26
N SER A 911 3.67 26.32 19.84
CA SER A 911 3.89 24.88 20.00
C SER A 911 3.79 24.43 21.46
N LEU A 912 3.16 23.28 21.70
CA LEU A 912 3.31 22.57 22.97
C LEU A 912 4.77 22.17 23.18
N VAL A 913 5.36 22.63 24.28
CA VAL A 913 6.67 22.14 24.74
C VAL A 913 6.43 21.18 25.89
N LEU A 914 6.78 19.92 25.69
CA LEU A 914 6.49 18.82 26.61
C LEU A 914 7.79 18.27 27.21
N ARG A 915 7.80 18.05 28.53
CA ARG A 915 8.93 17.46 29.25
C ARG A 915 8.51 16.17 29.94
N LEU A 916 9.13 15.05 29.58
CA LEU A 916 8.92 13.77 30.22
C LEU A 916 9.80 13.69 31.47
N THR A 917 9.21 13.46 32.64
CA THR A 917 9.92 13.44 33.93
C THR A 917 9.66 12.16 34.71
N ALA A 918 10.68 11.70 35.40
CA ALA A 918 10.61 10.59 36.36
C ALA A 918 10.97 11.06 37.77
N ARG A 919 10.45 10.37 38.79
CA ARG A 919 10.81 10.59 40.19
C ARG A 919 12.29 10.21 40.42
N ASP A 920 13.06 11.10 41.05
CA ASP A 920 14.47 10.82 41.38
C ASP A 920 14.57 10.08 42.72
N ASP A 921 14.77 8.75 42.67
CA ASP A 921 14.92 7.91 43.86
C ASP A 921 16.35 7.95 44.45
N ASN A 922 17.33 8.56 43.76
CA ASN A 922 18.73 8.61 44.22
C ASN A 922 18.95 9.51 45.45
N ASN A 923 17.95 10.29 45.86
CA ASN A 923 18.06 11.19 47.01
C ASN A 923 17.50 10.62 48.32
N ARG A 924 17.25 9.30 48.41
CA ARG A 924 17.06 8.62 49.70
C ARG A 924 18.41 8.36 50.37
N GLN A 925 19.07 9.42 50.83
CA GLN A 925 19.98 9.35 51.97
C GLN A 925 19.22 9.75 53.24
N ASP A 926 18.09 9.10 53.51
CA ASP A 926 17.64 8.97 54.89
C ASP A 926 18.39 7.76 55.45
N GLY A 927 19.38 8.02 56.30
CA GLY A 927 20.38 7.05 56.75
C GLY A 927 19.75 5.76 57.27
N PRO A 928 20.38 4.59 57.03
CA PRO A 928 19.92 3.36 57.64
C PRO A 928 20.19 3.44 59.14
N ASN A 929 19.12 3.47 59.94
CA ASN A 929 19.19 3.04 61.33
C ASN A 929 19.89 1.69 61.37
N GLY A 930 21.11 1.66 61.94
CA GLY A 930 21.86 0.43 62.15
C GLY A 930 21.12 -0.49 63.12
N PRO A 931 21.18 -1.83 62.93
CA PRO A 931 20.62 -2.76 63.88
C PRO A 931 21.60 -3.03 65.02
N ASN A 932 21.08 -2.91 66.25
CA ASN A 932 21.52 -3.59 67.48
C ASN A 932 22.85 -3.20 68.15
N GLY A 933 22.73 -2.66 69.37
CA GLY A 933 23.58 -3.00 70.50
C GLY A 933 22.68 -3.23 71.73
N PRO A 934 22.75 -4.37 72.43
CA PRO A 934 22.05 -4.57 73.70
C PRO A 934 22.93 -4.03 74.84
N ASP A 935 22.35 -3.30 75.80
CA ASP A 935 22.68 -3.36 77.23
C ASP A 935 22.06 -2.20 78.02
N GLY A 936 21.45 -2.54 79.17
CA GLY A 936 21.38 -1.65 80.35
C GLY A 936 20.05 -0.92 80.61
N PRO A 937 19.34 -1.24 81.71
CA PRO A 937 18.09 -0.57 82.10
C PRO A 937 18.35 0.60 83.07
N ASN A 938 17.63 1.72 82.91
CA ASN A 938 17.12 2.49 84.05
C ASN A 938 16.08 3.56 83.64
N ARG A 939 14.98 3.53 84.38
CA ARG A 939 13.89 4.53 84.55
C ARG A 939 14.40 5.82 85.26
N PRO A 940 13.58 6.86 85.57
CA PRO A 940 12.30 7.32 85.00
C PRO A 940 12.14 8.88 84.94
N ASP A 941 10.94 9.33 84.54
CA ASP A 941 10.18 10.55 84.95
C ASP A 941 10.59 11.97 84.53
N GLY A 942 9.60 12.74 84.03
CA GLY A 942 9.58 14.22 84.09
C GLY A 942 8.82 14.93 82.95
N PRO A 943 7.65 15.55 83.20
CA PRO A 943 6.79 16.19 82.19
C PRO A 943 6.91 17.72 82.16
N ASP A 944 6.21 18.32 81.18
CA ASP A 944 5.67 19.69 81.14
C ASP A 944 6.56 20.89 80.78
N GLY A 945 6.05 21.70 79.84
CA GLY A 945 6.46 23.11 79.66
C GLY A 945 6.24 23.68 78.25
N PRO A 946 5.15 24.45 78.01
CA PRO A 946 4.84 25.10 76.73
C PRO A 946 5.32 26.56 76.67
N ASP A 947 5.03 27.22 75.52
CA ASP A 947 5.24 28.64 75.19
C ASP A 947 6.68 29.04 74.81
N GLY A 948 6.97 29.77 73.75
CA GLY A 948 6.16 30.47 72.75
C GLY A 948 7.06 31.51 72.07
N SER A 949 6.89 31.76 70.78
CA SER A 949 7.04 33.10 70.19
C SER A 949 6.86 33.04 68.68
N ASN A 950 5.86 33.80 68.22
CA ASN A 950 5.63 34.18 66.84
C ASN A 950 6.88 34.78 66.18
N GLY A 951 7.23 34.23 65.03
CA GLY A 951 8.04 34.90 64.01
C GLY A 951 7.32 34.74 62.67
N GLN A 952 6.68 35.82 62.20
CA GLN A 952 6.21 35.95 60.83
C GLN A 952 7.37 35.75 59.85
N GLY A 953 7.21 34.84 58.90
CA GLY A 953 8.16 34.66 57.81
C GLY A 953 7.66 33.66 56.78
N GLY A 954 7.13 34.19 55.67
CA GLY A 954 7.07 33.54 54.37
C GLY A 954 6.31 32.21 54.29
N SER A 955 5.14 32.23 53.65
CA SER A 955 4.49 31.06 53.09
C SER A 955 5.34 30.42 51.97
N ASN A 956 6.44 29.77 52.34
CA ASN A 956 6.99 28.68 51.55
C ASN A 956 6.19 27.45 51.92
N GLY A 957 5.12 27.20 51.18
CA GLY A 957 4.51 25.89 51.09
C GLY A 957 5.56 24.91 50.57
N GLN A 958 6.27 24.28 51.51
CA GLN A 958 7.04 23.07 51.28
C GLN A 958 6.05 21.96 50.90
N ASP A 959 5.64 21.95 49.63
CA ASP A 959 5.12 20.74 49.02
C ASP A 959 6.31 19.78 48.89
N GLY A 960 6.20 18.58 49.47
CA GLY A 960 7.20 17.51 49.47
C GLY A 960 7.57 16.98 48.09
N ARG A 961 8.17 17.83 47.25
CA ARG A 961 8.66 17.53 45.90
C ARG A 961 10.05 16.94 46.02
N GLY A 962 10.14 15.61 45.99
CA GLY A 962 11.39 14.95 45.64
C GLY A 962 11.91 15.50 44.30
N ALA A 963 13.23 15.61 44.15
CA ALA A 963 13.85 15.98 42.88
C ALA A 963 13.28 15.10 41.76
N ARG A 964 13.04 15.69 40.57
CA ARG A 964 12.55 14.97 39.40
C ARG A 964 13.59 15.04 38.32
N ARG A 965 13.86 13.90 37.70
CA ARG A 965 14.81 13.76 36.61
C ARG A 965 14.10 13.97 35.28
N GLY A 966 14.60 14.90 34.46
CA GLY A 966 14.13 15.08 33.09
C GLY A 966 14.67 13.98 32.16
N LEU A 967 13.76 13.21 31.56
CA LEU A 967 14.11 12.14 30.62
C LEU A 967 14.20 12.68 29.19
N ALA A 968 13.19 13.42 28.74
CA ALA A 968 13.14 13.96 27.38
C ALA A 968 12.43 15.32 27.31
N LEU A 969 12.90 16.19 26.41
CA LEU A 969 12.23 17.43 26.02
C LEU A 969 11.77 17.34 24.55
N ILE A 970 10.47 17.59 24.31
CA ILE A 970 9.81 17.56 23.01
C ILE A 970 9.22 18.96 22.76
N PRO A 971 9.96 19.86 22.09
CA PRO A 971 9.55 21.26 21.93
C PRO A 971 8.62 21.53 20.73
N GLY A 972 8.29 20.52 19.92
CA GLY A 972 7.61 20.75 18.64
C GLY A 972 8.43 21.69 17.75
N ASP A 973 7.78 22.71 17.19
CA ASP A 973 8.44 23.71 16.35
C ASP A 973 8.69 25.05 17.07
N ALA A 974 8.56 25.06 18.40
CA ALA A 974 8.67 26.24 19.28
C ALA A 974 9.78 27.19 18.83
N GLY A 975 9.38 28.41 18.41
CA GLY A 975 10.21 29.49 17.86
C GLY A 975 11.12 30.19 18.88
N ASP A 976 11.99 31.09 18.41
CA ASP A 976 12.92 31.82 19.31
C ASP A 976 12.15 32.63 20.37
N PRO A 977 10.98 33.24 20.06
CA PRO A 977 10.10 33.81 21.08
C PRO A 977 9.70 32.82 22.18
N ALA A 978 9.21 31.63 21.82
CA ALA A 978 8.80 30.61 22.80
C ALA A 978 9.98 30.11 23.66
N ILE A 979 11.13 29.84 23.03
CA ILE A 979 12.35 29.45 23.76
C ILE A 979 12.80 30.56 24.71
N ARG A 980 12.79 31.82 24.26
CA ARG A 980 13.17 32.96 25.11
C ARG A 980 12.25 33.05 26.33
N ALA A 981 10.95 32.94 26.14
CA ALA A 981 9.99 32.99 27.24
C ALA A 981 10.25 31.88 28.28
N LEU A 982 10.59 30.67 27.85
CA LEU A 982 10.94 29.56 28.75
C LEU A 982 12.24 29.83 29.54
N LEU A 983 13.26 30.35 28.87
CA LEU A 983 14.55 30.71 29.48
C LEU A 983 14.42 31.87 30.47
N ASP A 984 13.72 32.93 30.07
CA ASP A 984 13.50 34.14 30.88
C ASP A 984 12.65 33.84 32.12
N ALA A 985 11.70 32.90 32.01
CA ALA A 985 10.90 32.42 33.15
C ALA A 985 11.70 31.54 34.13
N GLY A 986 12.94 31.18 33.82
CA GLY A 986 13.74 30.25 34.64
C GLY A 986 13.13 28.84 34.69
N THR A 987 12.39 28.45 33.66
CA THR A 987 11.76 27.13 33.59
C THR A 987 12.84 26.06 33.54
N ASP A 988 12.73 25.01 34.35
CA ASP A 988 13.66 23.90 34.30
C ASP A 988 13.47 23.11 32.99
N LEU A 989 14.45 23.22 32.08
CA LEU A 989 14.45 22.55 30.78
C LEU A 989 15.33 21.29 30.75
N SER A 990 15.93 20.91 31.88
CA SER A 990 16.87 19.78 31.93
C SER A 990 16.24 18.49 31.42
N ALA A 991 16.93 17.81 30.49
CA ALA A 991 16.48 16.53 29.95
C ALA A 991 17.66 15.72 29.37
N GLU A 992 17.63 14.40 29.53
CA GLU A 992 18.65 13.51 28.96
C GLU A 992 18.60 13.45 27.42
N VAL A 993 17.40 13.52 26.85
CA VAL A 993 17.13 13.49 25.40
C VAL A 993 16.47 14.79 24.95
N LEU A 994 17.00 15.43 23.91
CA LEU A 994 16.36 16.57 23.26
C LEU A 994 15.87 16.18 21.86
N VAL A 995 14.56 16.26 21.63
CA VAL A 995 14.05 16.32 20.25
C VAL A 995 14.26 17.74 19.75
N LEU A 996 14.98 17.92 18.65
CA LEU A 996 15.36 19.26 18.18
C LEU A 996 14.12 20.06 17.76
N PRO A 997 14.01 21.32 18.20
CA PRO A 997 12.90 22.18 17.77
C PRO A 997 12.97 22.43 16.28
N HIS A 998 11.80 22.46 15.63
CA HIS A 998 11.65 22.78 14.21
C HIS A 998 12.56 21.91 13.33
N HIS A 999 12.62 20.61 13.64
CA HIS A 999 13.41 19.59 12.94
C HIS A 999 14.93 19.89 12.91
N GLY A 1000 15.41 20.78 13.78
CA GLY A 1000 16.78 21.28 13.75
C GLY A 1000 17.01 22.43 12.77
N GLY A 1001 15.98 23.23 12.50
CA GLY A 1001 16.08 24.47 11.72
C GLY A 1001 16.95 25.55 12.37
N ARG A 1002 17.17 26.65 11.64
CA ARG A 1002 18.07 27.74 12.08
C ARG A 1002 17.44 28.58 13.17
N ARG A 1003 18.05 28.63 14.36
CA ARG A 1003 17.49 29.29 15.55
C ARG A 1003 18.57 30.03 16.33
N LYS A 1004 18.32 31.30 16.70
CA LYS A 1004 19.33 32.15 17.34
C LYS A 1004 19.61 31.72 18.78
N LEU A 1005 18.61 31.16 19.46
CA LEU A 1005 18.71 30.76 20.87
C LEU A 1005 19.02 29.27 21.06
N LEU A 1006 19.30 28.52 19.98
CA LEU A 1006 19.63 27.10 20.08
C LEU A 1006 20.82 26.83 21.03
N PRO A 1007 21.94 27.58 20.99
CA PRO A 1007 23.04 27.35 21.93
C PRO A 1007 22.61 27.49 23.39
N GLN A 1008 21.81 28.50 23.72
CA GLN A 1008 21.29 28.73 25.07
C GLN A 1008 20.31 27.65 25.49
N LEU A 1009 19.47 27.17 24.57
CA LEU A 1009 18.61 26.01 24.80
C LEU A 1009 19.46 24.77 25.12
N LEU A 1010 20.52 24.49 24.34
CA LEU A 1010 21.40 23.34 24.61
C LEU A 1010 22.06 23.44 25.98
N ASP A 1011 22.45 24.63 26.40
CA ASP A 1011 23.09 24.88 27.70
C ASP A 1011 22.09 24.72 28.87
N ALA A 1012 20.82 25.06 28.66
CA ALA A 1012 19.74 24.88 29.63
C ALA A 1012 19.26 23.42 29.74
N VAL A 1013 19.13 22.73 28.60
CA VAL A 1013 18.65 21.34 28.54
C VAL A 1013 19.73 20.35 28.98
N ARG A 1014 21.00 20.61 28.63
CA ARG A 1014 22.15 19.72 28.84
C ARG A 1014 21.91 18.29 28.35
N PRO A 1015 21.48 18.09 27.09
CA PRO A 1015 21.12 16.77 26.60
C PRO A 1015 22.35 15.90 26.40
N SER A 1016 22.19 14.61 26.69
CA SER A 1016 23.19 13.57 26.38
C SER A 1016 23.14 13.15 24.91
N VAL A 1017 22.01 13.36 24.23
CA VAL A 1017 21.77 13.08 22.82
C VAL A 1017 20.67 13.99 22.29
N ALA A 1018 20.83 14.43 21.03
CA ALA A 1018 19.81 15.15 20.28
C ALA A 1018 19.22 14.28 19.16
N LEU A 1019 17.91 14.35 18.97
CA LEU A 1019 17.17 13.62 17.96
C LEU A 1019 16.53 14.60 16.96
N ALA A 1020 16.56 14.28 15.67
CA ALA A 1020 15.82 15.01 14.65
C ALA A 1020 14.95 14.10 13.80
N SER A 1021 13.66 14.43 13.71
CA SER A 1021 12.80 13.93 12.65
C SER A 1021 13.03 14.75 11.40
N ALA A 1022 13.68 14.17 10.39
CA ALA A 1022 13.90 14.87 9.13
C ALA A 1022 13.89 13.90 7.97
N GLY A 1023 13.45 14.39 6.81
CA GLY A 1023 13.32 13.60 5.60
C GLY A 1023 14.50 13.77 4.66
N TYR A 1024 14.70 12.78 3.80
CA TYR A 1024 15.70 12.85 2.74
C TYR A 1024 15.43 13.98 1.78
N ARG A 1025 16.44 14.84 1.57
CA ARG A 1025 16.35 16.06 0.75
C ARG A 1025 15.11 16.88 1.09
N ASN A 1026 14.80 16.98 2.38
CA ASN A 1026 13.75 17.87 2.81
C ASN A 1026 14.10 19.28 2.29
N ARG A 1027 13.08 20.00 1.79
CA ARG A 1027 13.26 21.26 1.05
C ARG A 1027 13.94 22.38 1.86
N TRP A 1028 14.09 22.20 3.16
CA TRP A 1028 14.68 23.15 4.09
C TRP A 1028 16.11 22.78 4.51
N GLY A 1029 16.60 21.59 4.15
CA GLY A 1029 17.94 21.13 4.51
C GLY A 1029 18.10 20.80 6.01
N PHE A 1030 17.03 20.39 6.69
CA PHE A 1030 17.04 20.05 8.12
C PHE A 1030 17.72 18.70 8.41
N PRO A 1031 18.39 18.55 9.58
CA PRO A 1031 18.89 19.62 10.44
C PRO A 1031 19.94 20.46 9.71
N VAL A 1032 19.87 21.80 9.85
CA VAL A 1032 20.77 22.70 9.12
C VAL A 1032 22.21 22.59 9.62
N ALA A 1033 23.17 22.98 8.78
CA ALA A 1033 24.61 22.91 9.10
C ALA A 1033 24.96 23.62 10.42
N ASP A 1034 24.39 24.81 10.67
CA ASP A 1034 24.60 25.56 11.92
C ASP A 1034 24.18 24.75 13.16
N THR A 1035 23.04 24.06 13.10
CA THR A 1035 22.52 23.20 14.18
C THR A 1035 23.46 22.02 14.43
N ARG A 1036 23.92 21.35 13.36
CA ARG A 1036 24.88 20.24 13.45
C ARG A 1036 26.20 20.69 14.07
N ALA A 1037 26.71 21.86 13.66
CA ALA A 1037 27.93 22.44 14.22
C ALA A 1037 27.77 22.81 15.71
N ALA A 1038 26.62 23.37 16.11
CA ALA A 1038 26.36 23.73 17.50
C ALA A 1038 26.33 22.52 18.45
N LEU A 1039 25.80 21.38 17.98
CA LEU A 1039 25.80 20.11 18.71
C LEU A 1039 27.20 19.48 18.77
N ALA A 1040 27.91 19.46 17.64
CA ALA A 1040 29.28 18.95 17.56
C ALA A 1040 30.24 19.72 18.49
N ALA A 1041 30.12 21.04 18.56
CA ALA A 1041 30.90 21.89 19.46
C ALA A 1041 30.69 21.57 20.95
N ARG A 1042 29.58 20.94 21.31
CA ARG A 1042 29.23 20.52 22.69
C ARG A 1042 29.40 19.01 22.91
N ASN A 1043 29.95 18.28 21.94
CA ASN A 1043 30.05 16.81 21.96
C ASN A 1043 28.70 16.10 22.20
N ILE A 1044 27.61 16.66 21.69
CA ILE A 1044 26.27 16.07 21.77
C ILE A 1044 26.03 15.24 20.50
N PRO A 1045 25.87 13.91 20.59
CA PRO A 1045 25.53 13.08 19.45
C PRO A 1045 24.17 13.48 18.85
N LEU A 1046 24.10 13.52 17.51
CA LEU A 1046 22.87 13.78 16.77
C LEU A 1046 22.45 12.51 16.02
N LEU A 1047 21.23 12.06 16.24
CA LEU A 1047 20.59 11.01 15.43
C LEU A 1047 19.47 11.61 14.60
N VAL A 1048 19.44 11.31 13.30
CA VAL A 1048 18.44 11.80 12.36
C VAL A 1048 17.68 10.65 11.71
N THR A 1049 16.35 10.72 11.65
CA THR A 1049 15.52 9.61 11.14
C THR A 1049 15.85 9.23 9.69
N VAL A 1050 16.27 10.20 8.88
CA VAL A 1050 16.74 9.95 7.50
C VAL A 1050 18.03 9.14 7.42
N GLU A 1051 18.81 9.04 8.50
CA GLU A 1051 20.06 8.30 8.56
C GLU A 1051 19.84 6.95 9.26
N SER A 1052 19.16 6.97 10.40
CA SER A 1052 18.98 5.81 11.31
C SER A 1052 17.65 5.06 11.15
N GLY A 1053 16.66 5.62 10.45
CA GLY A 1053 15.28 5.14 10.50
C GLY A 1053 14.58 5.59 11.78
N GLN A 1054 13.66 4.78 12.31
CA GLN A 1054 13.07 5.03 13.63
C GLN A 1054 14.16 5.05 14.69
N ILE A 1055 14.21 6.11 15.49
CA ILE A 1055 15.15 6.25 16.61
C ILE A 1055 14.41 6.02 17.91
N GLN A 1056 14.98 5.23 18.83
CA GLN A 1056 14.36 4.92 20.11
C GLN A 1056 15.29 5.19 21.29
N ALA A 1057 14.77 5.90 22.30
CA ALA A 1057 15.35 6.04 23.63
C ALA A 1057 14.56 5.21 24.64
N CYS A 1058 15.25 4.49 25.52
CA CYS A 1058 14.67 3.60 26.52
C CYS A 1058 15.22 3.92 27.93
N TRP A 1059 14.35 3.92 28.93
CA TRP A 1059 14.66 4.04 30.36
C TRP A 1059 13.95 2.92 31.11
N ASP A 1060 14.35 2.55 32.34
CA ASP A 1060 13.55 1.62 33.16
C ASP A 1060 12.25 2.29 33.72
N ALA A 1061 11.39 1.55 34.43
CA ALA A 1061 10.09 2.08 34.92
C ALA A 1061 10.21 3.20 35.92
N ARG A 1062 11.37 3.31 36.58
CA ARG A 1062 11.67 4.39 37.52
C ARG A 1062 12.45 5.51 36.83
N GLY A 1063 12.66 5.42 35.53
CA GLY A 1063 13.47 6.36 34.76
C GLY A 1063 14.96 6.28 35.08
N ALA A 1064 15.46 5.22 35.73
CA ALA A 1064 16.88 4.98 35.95
C ALA A 1064 17.51 4.26 34.73
N LYS A 1065 18.83 4.40 34.60
CA LYS A 1065 19.59 3.85 33.46
C LYS A 1065 19.58 2.33 33.53
N GLY A 1066 18.74 1.69 32.71
CA GLY A 1066 19.02 0.34 32.26
C GLY A 1066 20.35 0.34 31.50
N ALA A 1067 21.27 -0.54 31.88
CA ALA A 1067 22.54 -0.70 31.19
C ALA A 1067 22.31 -0.92 29.69
N GLU A 1068 22.96 -0.09 28.87
CA GLU A 1068 23.19 -0.24 27.42
C GLU A 1068 22.01 -0.61 26.51
N LYS A 1069 21.51 0.38 25.76
CA LYS A 1069 21.68 0.52 24.30
C LYS A 1069 20.65 1.54 23.81
N MET A 1070 21.11 2.73 23.43
CA MET A 1070 20.41 3.50 22.40
C MET A 1070 20.51 2.63 21.14
N HIS A 1071 19.49 1.80 20.93
CA HIS A 1071 19.45 0.94 19.75
C HIS A 1071 19.25 1.86 18.56
N ASP A 1072 20.36 2.19 17.90
CA ASP A 1072 20.30 2.45 16.48
C ASP A 1072 19.75 1.17 15.84
N MET A 1073 18.46 1.18 15.51
CA MET A 1073 17.85 0.15 14.67
C MET A 1073 18.43 0.20 13.25
N GLY A 1074 19.37 1.12 12.97
CA GLY A 1074 20.20 1.24 11.78
C GLY A 1074 20.96 -0.02 11.36
N GLY A 1075 20.99 -1.06 12.20
CA GLY A 1075 21.34 -2.42 11.77
C GLY A 1075 20.39 -3.03 10.72
N THR A 1076 19.24 -2.38 10.42
CA THR A 1076 18.26 -2.86 9.44
C THR A 1076 17.91 -1.83 8.36
N ARG A 1077 18.80 -0.89 8.05
CA ARG A 1077 18.80 -0.36 6.68
C ARG A 1077 19.56 -1.34 5.81
N VAL A 1078 18.94 -1.76 4.72
CA VAL A 1078 19.64 -2.47 3.63
C VAL A 1078 20.88 -1.66 3.20
N TRP A 1079 20.83 -0.33 3.36
CA TRP A 1079 21.94 0.58 3.06
C TRP A 1079 22.23 1.52 4.26
N PRO A 1080 23.32 1.29 5.02
CA PRO A 1080 23.86 2.37 5.83
C PRO A 1080 24.30 3.49 4.87
N GLY A 1081 23.90 4.73 5.16
CA GLY A 1081 24.73 5.87 4.75
C GLY A 1081 26.09 5.74 5.43
N PRO A 1082 27.14 6.47 5.01
CA PRO A 1082 28.41 6.43 5.72
C PRO A 1082 28.20 6.87 7.17
N ALA A 1083 28.14 5.90 8.09
CA ALA A 1083 28.00 6.11 9.51
C ALA A 1083 29.10 5.30 10.19
N THR A 1084 30.13 6.00 10.63
CA THR A 1084 30.96 5.57 11.74
C THR A 1084 30.72 6.58 12.86
N VAL A 1085 29.89 6.20 13.82
CA VAL A 1085 29.97 6.72 15.19
C VAL A 1085 30.11 5.50 16.08
N THR A 1086 31.34 4.99 16.14
CA THR A 1086 31.78 4.16 17.25
C THR A 1086 31.90 5.06 18.47
N THR A 1087 31.05 4.85 19.46
CA THR A 1087 31.26 5.40 20.81
C THR A 1087 32.44 4.68 21.45
N ALA A 1088 33.65 5.13 21.16
CA ALA A 1088 34.83 4.75 21.94
C ALA A 1088 34.80 5.53 23.26
N ARG A 1089 34.43 4.86 24.35
CA ARG A 1089 34.80 5.31 25.69
C ARG A 1089 36.21 4.82 25.96
N ASN A 1090 37.13 5.76 26.16
CA ASN A 1090 38.47 5.50 26.66
C ASN A 1090 38.40 4.69 27.96
N GLY A 1091 39.10 3.56 27.97
CA GLY A 1091 39.44 2.80 29.16
C GLY A 1091 40.89 2.35 29.03
N ASP A 1092 41.74 3.03 29.79
CA ASP A 1092 43.07 2.68 30.31
C ASP A 1092 44.20 2.19 29.38
N GLY A 1093 45.38 2.77 29.64
CA GLY A 1093 46.60 2.68 28.84
C GLY A 1093 47.20 1.28 28.66
N GLY A 1094 47.98 1.15 27.59
CA GLY A 1094 48.86 0.01 27.36
C GLY A 1094 49.23 -0.13 25.90
N ASP A 1095 50.36 0.49 25.55
CA ASP A 1095 51.29 0.19 24.44
C ASP A 1095 50.80 -0.04 23.00
N ALA A 1096 51.47 0.71 22.13
CA ALA A 1096 51.51 0.53 20.69
C ALA A 1096 52.06 -0.84 20.29
N ASP A 1097 51.47 -1.50 19.27
CA ASP A 1097 52.21 -1.86 18.06
C ASP A 1097 51.30 -2.27 16.89
N GLY A 1098 51.88 -2.18 15.68
CA GLY A 1098 51.30 -2.17 14.34
C GLY A 1098 50.25 -3.20 13.89
N GLY A 1099 49.48 -2.80 12.88
CA GLY A 1099 49.27 -3.62 11.68
C GLY A 1099 47.84 -3.80 11.16
N GLN A 1100 47.60 -3.23 9.97
CA GLN A 1100 46.52 -3.45 8.98
C GLN A 1100 45.19 -2.72 9.15
#